data_AF-A0A975PBF3-F1
#
_entry.id   AF-A0A975PBF3-F1
#
_cell.length_a   1.000
_cell.length_b   1.000
_cell.length_c   1.000
_cell.angle_alpha   90.00
_cell.angle_beta   90.00
_cell.angle_gamma   90.00
#
_symmetry.space_group_name_H-M   'P 1'
#
loop_
_entity.id
_entity.type
_entity.pdbx_description
1 polymer ?
#
loop_
_entity_poly.entity_id
_entity_poly.type
_entity_poly.pdbx_seq_one_letter_code
_entity_poly.pdbx_strand_id
1 'polypeptide(L)'
;MENDINEGVARPETQRSDAERSATDRPKEYFSVRLTISGAAQEFEDPREAGEAFFRANPAERPSVAHIDGNIARTMARTEIHGTYESGETRYFKSLPNSHAPDAEFRAGFLNAMEASLTERLSKVEWGKDGPAVTERLDTGLRDDLEAFARRAPEKAAALWADHSDAATPDTELRAAVQAREEVADREVAAHQDAPAEKPPIIATGDWVTTDANVELRPVAVATDQGVHTGYEAILPGGENEVTFSERTLPNSREALRHAYDFYEGGEEGLELAVKRAAEMDRDLVEEPDRGPEGLVLEHRPQPEFARAEAAIYAGDDAQLVLSLGRDTENTRDLAERLVADPEFRKVVAEYIPNADATLGTGRFVDGEGSSGFLPDELLAVTSYARDGGAEVLAKFPDEGPLSEALAKHLAQSPVMAAYVEEEQQRSDFASDPERAISAWVAQSTAQIDRLPSDRQDDLRFEMQGIAKEAAAAFGLDRQQVEIEAPPRSTLYSTSIGASALVVDGDETAFQNGSANSLAADLSLNARLSGINSEKLQKRLETGAANAREEESWVKSDITDVAKRHGFDLGNAQGRRSAAERVDRFYERAAELIQSARSIEVARGPDPLVEALGSLARVHASQGSVAFRNENQARDFAEEMKERYGASVLKDIAAGRTEALAKDVPDPAARAAMAVAVVSAAKEHPSLGLSAHEAEAAERRMVAQAASRPPEHARAHAHDRNQDREF
;
A
#
# COMPACT_ATOMS: atom_id res chain seq x y z
N MET A 1 -81.20 5.15 -6.41
CA MET A 1 -81.66 4.28 -5.31
C MET A 1 -81.09 2.91 -5.65
N GLU A 2 -80.10 2.34 -4.96
CA GLU A 2 -79.77 2.39 -3.53
C GLU A 2 -78.25 2.28 -3.29
N ASN A 3 -77.81 2.75 -2.12
CA ASN A 3 -76.43 2.86 -1.65
C ASN A 3 -76.07 1.76 -0.65
N ASP A 4 -74.83 1.27 -0.79
CA ASP A 4 -73.76 1.04 0.20
C ASP A 4 -73.98 0.49 1.63
N ILE A 5 -73.21 -0.59 1.89
CA ILE A 5 -72.22 -0.81 2.96
C ILE A 5 -72.64 -0.51 4.42
N ASN A 6 -72.72 -1.53 5.30
CA ASN A 6 -71.84 -1.66 6.50
C ASN A 6 -71.97 -2.97 7.32
N GLU A 7 -70.80 -3.39 7.84
CA GLU A 7 -70.45 -3.88 9.20
C GLU A 7 -71.24 -5.00 9.95
N GLY A 8 -70.48 -6.05 10.33
CA GLY A 8 -69.93 -6.19 11.69
C GLY A 8 -70.73 -7.00 12.74
N VAL A 9 -70.22 -8.17 13.18
CA VAL A 9 -70.53 -8.78 14.50
C VAL A 9 -69.33 -9.63 15.04
N ALA A 10 -68.63 -9.07 16.04
CA ALA A 10 -68.22 -9.58 17.38
C ALA A 10 -67.66 -11.03 17.54
N ARG A 11 -66.58 -11.36 18.30
CA ARG A 11 -66.13 -11.12 19.70
C ARG A 11 -64.75 -11.86 19.91
N PRO A 12 -64.00 -11.82 21.04
CA PRO A 12 -64.26 -11.22 22.35
C PRO A 12 -63.11 -10.35 22.94
N GLU A 13 -63.43 -9.70 24.06
CA GLU A 13 -62.62 -8.80 24.87
C GLU A 13 -61.44 -9.51 25.56
N THR A 14 -60.22 -9.00 25.34
CA THR A 14 -59.08 -9.14 26.26
C THR A 14 -58.64 -7.75 26.71
N GLN A 15 -58.29 -7.70 28.00
CA GLN A 15 -58.25 -6.52 28.86
C GLN A 15 -57.41 -5.35 28.32
N ARG A 16 -58.07 -4.19 28.21
CA ARG A 16 -57.43 -2.87 28.24
C ARG A 16 -56.75 -2.65 29.59
N SER A 17 -55.52 -2.17 29.55
CA SER A 17 -55.04 -1.15 30.49
C SER A 17 -54.01 -0.23 29.82
N ASP A 18 -54.45 0.44 28.73
CA ASP A 18 -53.79 1.64 28.17
C ASP A 18 -54.32 2.94 28.81
N ALA A 19 -55.03 2.85 29.94
CA ALA A 19 -55.60 4.00 30.62
C ALA A 19 -55.50 3.83 32.13
N GLU A 20 -54.32 4.18 32.67
CA GLU A 20 -54.06 4.70 34.04
C GLU A 20 -52.60 4.44 34.45
N ARG A 21 -51.65 5.10 33.78
CA ARG A 21 -50.45 5.59 34.46
C ARG A 21 -50.39 7.09 34.23
N SER A 22 -50.35 7.84 35.33
CA SER A 22 -50.08 9.27 35.32
C SER A 22 -48.81 9.53 34.49
N ALA A 23 -48.83 10.55 33.63
CA ALA A 23 -47.70 10.97 32.79
C ALA A 23 -46.40 11.33 33.56
N THR A 24 -46.43 11.23 34.89
CA THR A 24 -45.33 11.47 35.83
C THR A 24 -44.50 10.24 36.18
N ASP A 25 -44.78 9.06 35.62
CA ASP A 25 -44.13 7.79 36.04
C ASP A 25 -43.56 6.93 34.89
N ARG A 26 -43.28 7.53 33.71
CA ARG A 26 -42.46 6.87 32.68
C ARG A 26 -40.99 7.23 32.91
N PRO A 27 -40.06 6.25 32.92
CA PRO A 27 -38.63 6.56 33.00
C PRO A 27 -38.23 7.50 31.86
N LYS A 28 -37.36 8.47 32.16
CA LYS A 28 -36.95 9.50 31.19
C LYS A 28 -36.27 8.91 29.96
N GLU A 29 -35.61 7.76 30.11
CA GLU A 29 -34.91 7.02 29.07
C GLU A 29 -35.26 5.53 29.21
N TYR A 30 -35.67 4.87 28.11
CA TYR A 30 -35.94 3.43 28.09
C TYR A 30 -35.79 2.82 26.69
N PHE A 31 -35.72 1.50 26.65
CA PHE A 31 -35.51 0.69 25.45
C PHE A 31 -36.72 -0.21 25.24
N SER A 32 -37.40 -0.07 24.11
CA SER A 32 -38.57 -0.87 23.76
C SER A 32 -38.20 -1.93 22.71
N VAL A 33 -38.24 -3.20 23.09
CA VAL A 33 -38.16 -4.34 22.16
C VAL A 33 -39.57 -4.68 21.69
N ARG A 34 -39.87 -4.43 20.42
CA ARG A 34 -41.18 -4.66 19.81
C ARG A 34 -41.14 -5.78 18.78
N LEU A 35 -42.01 -6.77 18.95
CA LEU A 35 -42.31 -7.81 17.97
C LEU A 35 -43.21 -7.22 16.90
N THR A 36 -42.71 -7.13 15.67
CA THR A 36 -43.41 -6.40 14.59
C THR A 36 -44.65 -7.14 14.11
N ILE A 37 -44.65 -8.48 14.15
CA ILE A 37 -45.78 -9.29 13.65
C ILE A 37 -46.89 -9.38 14.70
N SER A 38 -46.59 -9.86 15.91
CA SER A 38 -47.57 -9.98 17.00
C SER A 38 -47.94 -8.65 17.65
N GLY A 39 -47.12 -7.61 17.48
CA GLY A 39 -47.34 -6.29 18.08
C GLY A 39 -46.96 -6.19 19.56
N ALA A 40 -46.53 -7.28 20.19
CA ALA A 40 -46.09 -7.28 21.59
C ALA A 40 -44.84 -6.40 21.78
N ALA A 41 -44.76 -5.69 22.90
CA ALA A 41 -43.62 -4.85 23.24
C ALA A 41 -43.23 -5.06 24.70
N GLN A 42 -41.92 -5.03 24.95
CA GLN A 42 -41.34 -5.06 26.29
C GLN A 42 -40.39 -3.88 26.45
N GLU A 43 -40.52 -3.16 27.56
CA GLU A 43 -39.71 -2.00 27.88
C GLU A 43 -38.63 -2.37 28.92
N PHE A 44 -37.44 -1.83 28.74
CA PHE A 44 -36.26 -2.06 29.59
C PHE A 44 -35.62 -0.72 29.94
N GLU A 45 -35.17 -0.57 31.18
CA GLU A 45 -34.38 0.60 31.60
C GLU A 45 -32.88 0.38 31.33
N ASP A 46 -32.41 -0.87 31.37
CA ASP A 46 -31.02 -1.23 31.06
C ASP A 46 -30.86 -1.60 29.57
N PRO A 47 -29.99 -0.91 28.80
CA PRO A 47 -29.69 -1.27 27.42
C PRO A 47 -29.14 -2.69 27.27
N ARG A 48 -28.42 -3.23 28.26
CA ARG A 48 -27.89 -4.61 28.25
C ARG A 48 -29.02 -5.63 28.25
N GLU A 49 -30.00 -5.46 29.14
CA GLU A 49 -31.18 -6.32 29.21
C GLU A 49 -32.00 -6.25 27.92
N ALA A 50 -32.12 -5.06 27.33
CA ALA A 50 -32.77 -4.88 26.03
C ALA A 50 -32.02 -5.62 24.90
N GLY A 51 -30.69 -5.61 24.92
CA GLY A 51 -29.85 -6.35 23.98
C GLY A 51 -30.01 -7.86 24.10
N GLU A 52 -30.04 -8.38 25.33
CA GLU A 52 -30.29 -9.79 25.64
C GLU A 52 -31.69 -10.23 25.20
N ALA A 53 -32.71 -9.44 25.54
CA ALA A 53 -34.09 -9.70 25.12
C ALA A 53 -34.25 -9.65 23.60
N PHE A 54 -33.57 -8.70 22.93
CA PHE A 54 -33.56 -8.61 21.48
C PHE A 54 -32.91 -9.83 20.83
N PHE A 55 -31.82 -10.37 21.38
CA PHE A 55 -31.22 -11.62 20.90
C PHE A 55 -32.21 -12.80 21.02
N ARG A 56 -32.82 -12.98 22.19
CA ARG A 56 -33.73 -14.10 22.49
C ARG A 56 -35.06 -14.05 21.75
N ALA A 57 -35.51 -12.86 21.34
CA ALA A 57 -36.78 -12.71 20.63
C ALA A 57 -36.79 -13.54 19.33
N ASN A 58 -37.91 -14.22 19.06
CA ASN A 58 -38.05 -15.04 17.84
C ASN A 58 -37.79 -14.18 16.59
N PRO A 59 -36.79 -14.51 15.74
CA PRO A 59 -36.48 -13.72 14.56
C PRO A 59 -37.64 -13.65 13.54
N ALA A 60 -38.51 -14.67 13.48
CA ALA A 60 -39.68 -14.69 12.61
C ALA A 60 -40.69 -13.58 12.96
N GLU A 61 -40.76 -13.16 14.23
CA GLU A 61 -41.60 -12.04 14.70
C GLU A 61 -41.05 -10.66 14.27
N ARG A 62 -39.88 -10.64 13.63
CA ARG A 62 -39.15 -9.44 13.19
C ARG A 62 -39.01 -8.41 14.30
N PRO A 63 -38.35 -8.76 15.44
CA PRO A 63 -38.18 -7.82 16.53
C PRO A 63 -37.44 -6.55 16.05
N SER A 64 -37.77 -5.42 16.67
CA SER A 64 -37.08 -4.15 16.51
C SER A 64 -36.92 -3.49 17.88
N VAL A 65 -35.86 -2.70 18.03
CA VAL A 65 -35.55 -2.00 19.27
C VAL A 65 -35.59 -0.51 19.03
N ALA A 66 -36.38 0.19 19.84
CA ALA A 66 -36.40 1.64 19.87
C ALA A 66 -35.78 2.13 21.18
N HIS A 67 -34.87 3.10 21.09
CA HIS A 67 -34.42 3.89 22.23
C HIS A 67 -35.27 5.15 22.33
N ILE A 68 -35.84 5.38 23.50
CA ILE A 68 -36.75 6.48 23.77
C ILE A 68 -36.18 7.28 24.93
N ASP A 69 -35.79 8.53 24.66
CA ASP A 69 -35.29 9.49 25.64
C ASP A 69 -36.16 10.76 25.57
N GLY A 70 -37.04 10.92 26.56
CA GLY A 70 -38.04 11.98 26.62
C GLY A 70 -38.96 12.00 25.40
N ASN A 71 -38.77 12.99 24.53
CA ASN A 71 -39.55 13.18 23.28
C ASN A 71 -38.82 12.66 22.03
N ILE A 72 -37.63 12.08 22.18
CA ILE A 72 -36.80 11.60 21.08
C ILE A 72 -36.88 10.08 21.05
N ALA A 73 -37.30 9.53 19.91
CA ALA A 73 -37.30 8.10 19.66
C ALA A 73 -36.40 7.79 18.47
N ARG A 74 -35.52 6.80 18.60
CA ARG A 74 -34.69 6.27 17.50
C ARG A 74 -34.80 4.76 17.42
N THR A 75 -34.79 4.23 16.21
CA THR A 75 -34.62 2.78 16.01
C THR A 75 -33.15 2.41 16.19
N MET A 76 -32.85 1.58 17.18
CA MET A 76 -31.51 1.07 17.45
C MET A 76 -31.19 -0.17 16.63
N ALA A 77 -32.09 -1.14 16.63
CA ALA A 77 -31.85 -2.46 16.05
C ALA A 77 -33.10 -2.98 15.35
N ARG A 78 -32.93 -3.82 14.33
CA ARG A 78 -34.03 -4.45 13.61
C ARG A 78 -33.62 -5.81 13.06
N THR A 79 -34.61 -6.67 12.88
CA THR A 79 -34.44 -7.95 12.17
C THR A 79 -34.75 -7.78 10.68
N GLU A 80 -33.76 -8.09 9.86
CA GLU A 80 -33.77 -8.06 8.40
C GLU A 80 -33.83 -9.48 7.83
N ILE A 81 -34.23 -9.61 6.56
CA ILE A 81 -34.28 -10.89 5.84
C ILE A 81 -33.12 -10.92 4.86
N HIS A 82 -32.23 -11.90 5.00
CA HIS A 82 -31.01 -12.06 4.20
C HIS A 82 -31.10 -13.32 3.33
N GLY A 83 -32.22 -13.47 2.62
CA GLY A 83 -32.48 -14.60 1.72
C GLY A 83 -33.08 -15.85 2.41
N THR A 84 -32.88 -17.01 1.80
CA THR A 84 -33.34 -18.32 2.29
C THR A 84 -32.19 -19.32 2.29
N TYR A 85 -32.14 -20.22 3.27
CA TYR A 85 -31.23 -21.36 3.28
C TYR A 85 -31.56 -22.33 2.13
N GLU A 86 -30.64 -23.23 1.80
CA GLU A 86 -30.86 -24.31 0.81
C GLU A 86 -32.03 -25.23 1.20
N SER A 87 -32.36 -25.30 2.49
CA SER A 87 -33.53 -26.01 3.04
C SER A 87 -34.86 -25.30 2.76
N GLY A 88 -34.84 -24.07 2.25
CA GLY A 88 -36.02 -23.23 2.01
C GLY A 88 -36.47 -22.38 3.21
N GLU A 89 -35.80 -22.48 4.35
CA GLU A 89 -36.07 -21.65 5.53
C GLU A 89 -35.56 -20.21 5.35
N THR A 90 -36.27 -19.22 5.91
CA THR A 90 -35.87 -17.80 5.79
C THR A 90 -34.67 -17.49 6.67
N ARG A 91 -33.66 -16.84 6.09
CA ARG A 91 -32.47 -16.39 6.81
C ARG A 91 -32.72 -15.01 7.42
N TYR A 92 -32.69 -14.92 8.75
CA TYR A 92 -32.92 -13.68 9.47
C TYR A 92 -31.60 -13.11 10.00
N PHE A 93 -31.43 -11.80 9.90
CA PHE A 93 -30.25 -11.09 10.39
C PHE A 93 -30.66 -9.99 11.37
N LYS A 94 -30.06 -9.99 12.57
CA LYS A 94 -30.29 -8.94 13.58
C LYS A 94 -29.19 -7.90 13.50
N SER A 95 -29.56 -6.66 13.16
CA SER A 95 -28.65 -5.54 13.14
C SER A 95 -28.26 -5.09 14.55
N LEU A 96 -27.04 -4.58 14.71
CA LEU A 96 -26.56 -4.02 15.96
C LEU A 96 -26.19 -2.54 15.78
N PRO A 97 -26.61 -1.67 16.70
CA PRO A 97 -26.31 -0.24 16.63
C PRO A 97 -24.85 0.04 17.01
N ASN A 98 -24.25 1.11 16.47
CA ASN A 98 -22.85 1.48 16.76
C ASN A 98 -22.60 2.98 16.96
N SER A 99 -23.62 3.83 17.00
CA SER A 99 -23.46 5.26 16.76
C SER A 99 -23.65 6.14 17.99
N HIS A 100 -24.19 5.61 19.10
CA HIS A 100 -24.54 6.38 20.31
C HIS A 100 -24.09 5.66 21.59
N ALA A 101 -23.97 6.42 22.69
CA ALA A 101 -23.48 5.92 23.98
C ALA A 101 -24.15 4.62 24.50
N PRO A 102 -25.49 4.47 24.53
CA PRO A 102 -26.12 3.23 25.04
C PRO A 102 -25.99 2.04 24.08
N ASP A 103 -25.50 2.26 22.85
CA ASP A 103 -25.34 1.19 21.86
C ASP A 103 -24.26 0.19 22.29
N ALA A 104 -23.21 0.65 22.97
CA ALA A 104 -22.12 -0.23 23.42
C ALA A 104 -22.62 -1.26 24.45
N GLU A 105 -23.42 -0.81 25.41
CA GLU A 105 -24.00 -1.69 26.44
C GLU A 105 -25.06 -2.62 25.86
N PHE A 106 -25.90 -2.12 24.95
CA PHE A 106 -26.84 -2.96 24.21
C PHE A 106 -26.14 -4.07 23.41
N ARG A 107 -25.05 -3.74 22.70
CA ARG A 107 -24.24 -4.73 21.99
C ARG A 107 -23.63 -5.75 22.95
N ALA A 108 -23.13 -5.32 24.11
CA ALA A 108 -22.57 -6.22 25.11
C ALA A 108 -23.61 -7.22 25.62
N GLY A 109 -24.82 -6.76 25.94
CA GLY A 109 -25.93 -7.64 26.35
C GLY A 109 -26.32 -8.66 25.27
N PHE A 110 -26.43 -8.20 24.01
CA PHE A 110 -26.72 -9.08 22.87
C PHE A 110 -25.63 -10.14 22.67
N LEU A 111 -24.34 -9.75 22.69
CA LEU A 111 -23.22 -10.66 22.46
C LEU A 111 -23.05 -11.66 23.60
N ASN A 112 -23.27 -11.26 24.86
CA ASN A 112 -23.24 -12.18 25.99
C ASN A 112 -24.36 -13.24 25.90
N ALA A 113 -25.55 -12.84 25.47
CA ALA A 113 -26.65 -13.77 25.27
C ALA A 113 -26.38 -14.75 24.10
N MET A 114 -25.72 -14.27 23.05
CA MET A 114 -25.26 -15.07 21.92
C MET A 114 -24.17 -16.07 22.34
N GLU A 115 -23.16 -15.62 23.07
CA GLU A 115 -22.09 -16.46 23.63
C GLU A 115 -22.65 -17.58 24.51
N ALA A 116 -23.58 -17.27 25.42
CA ALA A 116 -24.24 -18.27 26.27
C ALA A 116 -25.04 -19.30 25.46
N SER A 117 -25.79 -18.85 24.45
CA SER A 117 -26.55 -19.73 23.54
C SER A 117 -25.62 -20.65 22.74
N LEU A 118 -24.52 -20.10 22.20
CA LEU A 118 -23.52 -20.86 21.46
C LEU A 118 -22.83 -21.90 22.35
N THR A 119 -22.43 -21.51 23.56
CA THR A 119 -21.85 -22.42 24.57
C THR A 119 -22.78 -23.60 24.84
N GLU A 120 -24.07 -23.31 25.11
CA GLU A 120 -25.05 -24.36 25.39
C GLU A 120 -25.25 -25.28 24.18
N ARG A 121 -25.36 -24.72 22.97
CA ARG A 121 -25.61 -25.51 21.75
C ARG A 121 -24.41 -26.34 21.34
N LEU A 122 -23.19 -25.79 21.41
CA LEU A 122 -21.94 -26.51 21.14
C LEU A 122 -21.71 -27.66 22.12
N SER A 123 -22.05 -27.48 23.40
CA SER A 123 -21.92 -28.55 24.41
C SER A 123 -22.80 -29.78 24.14
N LYS A 124 -23.84 -29.63 23.30
CA LYS A 124 -24.75 -30.71 22.90
C LYS A 124 -24.32 -31.39 21.60
N VAL A 125 -23.26 -30.91 20.94
CA VAL A 125 -22.70 -31.50 19.72
C VAL A 125 -21.72 -32.62 20.12
N GLU A 126 -21.87 -33.80 19.51
CA GLU A 126 -20.94 -34.91 19.73
C GLU A 126 -19.70 -34.78 18.83
N TRP A 127 -18.52 -34.73 19.45
CA TRP A 127 -17.22 -34.61 18.77
C TRP A 127 -16.48 -35.94 18.80
N GLY A 128 -16.43 -36.66 17.66
CA GLY A 128 -15.71 -37.93 17.52
C GLY A 128 -15.12 -38.17 16.12
N LYS A 129 -14.06 -38.98 16.05
CA LYS A 129 -13.24 -39.26 14.85
C LYS A 129 -13.90 -40.12 13.78
N ASP A 130 -14.95 -40.88 14.11
CA ASP A 130 -15.57 -41.88 13.21
C ASP A 130 -16.98 -41.51 12.71
N GLY A 131 -17.38 -40.23 12.80
CA GLY A 131 -18.72 -39.74 12.40
C GLY A 131 -18.68 -38.76 11.23
N PRO A 132 -19.86 -38.40 10.66
CA PRO A 132 -19.97 -37.48 9.52
C PRO A 132 -19.26 -36.13 9.75
N ALA A 133 -18.90 -35.45 8.66
CA ALA A 133 -18.11 -34.22 8.65
C ALA A 133 -18.71 -33.14 9.56
N VAL A 134 -17.87 -32.27 10.13
CA VAL A 134 -18.25 -31.21 11.09
C VAL A 134 -19.43 -30.36 10.60
N THR A 135 -19.50 -30.10 9.30
CA THR A 135 -20.59 -29.35 8.66
C THR A 135 -21.95 -30.06 8.76
N GLU A 136 -21.99 -31.39 8.84
CA GLU A 136 -23.24 -32.17 8.98
C GLU A 136 -23.75 -32.21 10.43
N ARG A 137 -22.93 -31.87 11.43
CA ARG A 137 -23.29 -31.88 12.87
C ARG A 137 -23.84 -30.54 13.36
N LEU A 138 -23.34 -29.44 12.80
CA LEU A 138 -23.84 -28.10 13.12
C LEU A 138 -25.10 -27.83 12.30
N ASP A 139 -26.22 -27.55 12.98
CA ASP A 139 -27.39 -27.04 12.30
C ASP A 139 -27.08 -25.70 11.60
N THR A 140 -27.79 -25.39 10.52
CA THR A 140 -27.52 -24.19 9.69
C THR A 140 -27.60 -22.89 10.50
N GLY A 141 -28.44 -22.83 11.53
CA GLY A 141 -28.54 -21.68 12.43
C GLY A 141 -27.35 -21.58 13.38
N LEU A 142 -26.84 -22.70 13.91
CA LEU A 142 -25.67 -22.71 14.80
C LEU A 142 -24.43 -22.24 14.05
N ARG A 143 -24.28 -22.68 12.79
CA ARG A 143 -23.18 -22.24 11.92
C ARG A 143 -23.24 -20.73 11.65
N ASP A 144 -24.42 -20.22 11.30
CA ASP A 144 -24.61 -18.78 11.06
C ASP A 144 -24.39 -17.93 12.31
N ASP A 145 -24.84 -18.40 13.48
CA ASP A 145 -24.62 -17.71 14.75
C ASP A 145 -23.13 -17.69 15.13
N LEU A 146 -22.40 -18.78 14.88
CA LEU A 146 -20.95 -18.85 15.08
C LEU A 146 -20.21 -17.88 14.17
N GLU A 147 -20.58 -17.81 12.89
CA GLU A 147 -19.95 -16.90 11.93
C GLU A 147 -20.27 -15.43 12.26
N ALA A 148 -21.52 -15.15 12.66
CA ALA A 148 -21.92 -13.82 13.12
C ALA A 148 -21.20 -13.43 14.42
N PHE A 149 -20.96 -14.38 15.33
CA PHE A 149 -20.20 -14.16 16.55
C PHE A 149 -18.72 -13.93 16.26
N ALA A 150 -18.10 -14.73 15.37
CA ALA A 150 -16.71 -14.56 14.94
C ALA A 150 -16.47 -13.18 14.30
N ARG A 151 -17.38 -12.71 13.43
CA ARG A 151 -17.29 -11.36 12.85
C ARG A 151 -17.33 -10.24 13.89
N ARG A 152 -18.02 -10.45 15.02
CA ARG A 152 -18.30 -9.41 16.03
C ARG A 152 -17.39 -9.48 17.25
N ALA A 153 -16.90 -10.67 17.59
CA ALA A 153 -16.08 -10.98 18.76
C ALA A 153 -15.12 -12.15 18.42
N PRO A 154 -14.13 -11.94 17.54
CA PRO A 154 -13.30 -13.01 16.97
C PRO A 154 -12.54 -13.79 18.03
N GLU A 155 -11.91 -13.11 19.00
CA GLU A 155 -11.16 -13.75 20.09
C GLU A 155 -12.03 -14.69 20.93
N LYS A 156 -13.23 -14.24 21.29
CA LYS A 156 -14.19 -15.03 22.05
C LYS A 156 -14.74 -16.20 21.25
N ALA A 157 -14.95 -16.03 19.95
CA ALA A 157 -15.41 -17.11 19.07
C ALA A 157 -14.33 -18.20 18.92
N ALA A 158 -13.06 -17.80 18.77
CA ALA A 158 -11.92 -18.72 18.73
C ALA A 158 -11.72 -19.45 20.07
N ALA A 159 -11.89 -18.76 21.20
CA ALA A 159 -11.92 -19.36 22.54
C ALA A 159 -13.01 -20.42 22.65
N LEU A 160 -14.25 -20.03 22.32
CA LEU A 160 -15.41 -20.90 22.41
C LEU A 160 -15.30 -22.13 21.49
N TRP A 161 -14.74 -21.97 20.29
CA TRP A 161 -14.54 -23.10 19.38
C TRP A 161 -13.50 -24.09 19.93
N ALA A 162 -12.34 -23.61 20.37
CA ALA A 162 -11.26 -24.46 20.89
C ALA A 162 -11.68 -25.21 22.17
N ASP A 163 -12.48 -24.59 23.04
CA ASP A 163 -12.93 -25.22 24.29
C ASP A 163 -13.93 -26.38 24.06
N HIS A 164 -14.58 -26.41 22.89
CA HIS A 164 -15.65 -27.35 22.58
C HIS A 164 -15.33 -28.30 21.42
N SER A 165 -14.31 -28.05 20.60
CA SER A 165 -14.02 -28.80 19.38
C SER A 165 -12.55 -28.81 19.01
N ASP A 166 -12.00 -30.00 18.76
CA ASP A 166 -10.69 -30.21 18.12
C ASP A 166 -10.78 -30.32 16.58
N ALA A 167 -11.96 -30.03 16.02
CA ALA A 167 -12.25 -30.25 14.61
C ALA A 167 -12.00 -28.99 13.75
N ALA A 168 -11.75 -29.20 12.46
CA ALA A 168 -11.53 -28.12 11.50
C ALA A 168 -12.71 -27.14 11.48
N THR A 169 -12.41 -25.84 11.44
CA THR A 169 -13.40 -24.76 11.42
C THR A 169 -14.23 -24.77 10.14
N PRO A 170 -15.56 -24.65 10.22
CA PRO A 170 -16.45 -24.77 9.07
C PRO A 170 -16.31 -23.64 8.05
N ASP A 171 -16.32 -22.37 8.49
CA ASP A 171 -16.45 -21.18 7.62
C ASP A 171 -15.32 -20.14 7.84
N THR A 172 -15.32 -19.09 7.01
CA THR A 172 -14.18 -18.20 6.76
C THR A 172 -13.85 -17.29 7.95
N GLU A 173 -14.83 -16.65 8.58
CA GLU A 173 -14.58 -15.68 9.67
C GLU A 173 -14.12 -16.42 10.94
N LEU A 174 -14.75 -17.56 11.26
CA LEU A 174 -14.32 -18.38 12.39
C LEU A 174 -12.92 -18.99 12.16
N ARG A 175 -12.60 -19.40 10.93
CA ARG A 175 -11.26 -19.89 10.58
C ARG A 175 -10.20 -18.81 10.79
N ALA A 176 -10.45 -17.60 10.30
CA ALA A 176 -9.54 -16.47 10.49
C ALA A 176 -9.33 -16.13 11.97
N ALA A 177 -10.41 -16.18 12.77
CA ALA A 177 -10.34 -15.93 14.20
C ALA A 177 -9.52 -16.99 14.96
N VAL A 178 -9.68 -18.28 14.63
CA VAL A 178 -8.90 -19.38 15.24
C VAL A 178 -7.43 -19.28 14.86
N GLN A 179 -7.15 -19.05 13.57
CA GLN A 179 -5.77 -18.91 13.09
C GLN A 179 -5.06 -17.70 13.74
N ALA A 180 -5.72 -16.55 13.86
CA ALA A 180 -5.15 -15.38 14.52
C ALA A 180 -4.80 -15.65 16.00
N ARG A 181 -5.59 -16.50 16.68
CA ARG A 181 -5.30 -16.91 18.06
C ARG A 181 -4.11 -17.87 18.14
N GLU A 182 -4.00 -18.81 17.21
CA GLU A 182 -2.85 -19.73 17.12
C GLU A 182 -1.55 -18.96 16.86
N GLU A 183 -1.57 -17.97 15.96
CA GLU A 183 -0.40 -17.11 15.70
C GLU A 183 0.04 -16.28 16.93
N VAL A 184 -0.92 -15.85 17.75
CA VAL A 184 -0.61 -15.17 19.03
C VAL A 184 -0.04 -16.17 20.05
N ALA A 185 -0.61 -17.37 20.13
CA ALA A 185 -0.08 -18.43 21.01
C ALA A 185 1.33 -18.87 20.59
N ASP A 186 1.61 -18.97 19.29
CA ASP A 186 2.92 -19.28 18.74
C ASP A 186 3.93 -18.16 19.02
N ARG A 187 3.50 -16.88 18.94
CA ARG A 187 4.32 -15.73 19.39
C ARG A 187 4.57 -15.75 20.90
N GLU A 188 3.58 -16.12 21.71
CA GLU A 188 3.74 -16.24 23.16
C GLU A 188 4.63 -17.43 23.55
N VAL A 189 4.58 -18.54 22.81
CA VAL A 189 5.49 -19.68 22.97
C VAL A 189 6.90 -19.32 22.55
N ALA A 190 7.07 -18.57 21.46
CA ALA A 190 8.36 -18.00 21.08
C ALA A 190 8.90 -17.04 22.16
N ALA A 191 8.04 -16.19 22.74
CA ALA A 191 8.40 -15.30 23.85
C ALA A 191 8.68 -16.04 25.17
N HIS A 192 8.10 -17.23 25.40
CA HIS A 192 8.43 -18.09 26.55
C HIS A 192 9.69 -18.94 26.33
N GLN A 193 10.12 -19.16 25.08
CA GLN A 193 11.43 -19.71 24.76
C GLN A 193 12.56 -18.69 24.99
N ASP A 194 12.22 -17.40 25.11
CA ASP A 194 13.12 -16.31 25.53
C ASP A 194 13.18 -16.08 27.05
N ALA A 195 12.56 -16.93 27.88
CA ALA A 195 12.80 -16.92 29.33
C ALA A 195 14.18 -17.55 29.65
N PRO A 196 15.02 -16.95 30.51
CA PRO A 196 16.40 -17.39 30.67
C PRO A 196 16.46 -18.80 31.26
N ALA A 197 16.87 -19.76 30.44
CA ALA A 197 17.43 -21.01 30.93
C ALA A 197 18.61 -20.66 31.86
N GLU A 198 18.73 -21.39 32.97
CA GLU A 198 19.81 -21.26 33.95
C GLU A 198 21.15 -21.19 33.19
N LYS A 199 21.87 -20.05 33.27
CA LYS A 199 23.05 -19.78 32.43
C LYS A 199 24.00 -20.98 32.51
N PRO A 200 24.33 -21.62 31.38
CA PRO A 200 25.12 -22.85 31.42
C PRO A 200 26.50 -22.55 32.02
N PRO A 201 27.02 -23.43 32.90
CA PRO A 201 28.21 -23.14 33.68
C PRO A 201 29.44 -22.97 32.79
N ILE A 202 30.12 -21.83 32.94
CA ILE A 202 31.44 -21.59 32.37
C ILE A 202 32.46 -22.45 33.13
N ILE A 203 33.14 -23.35 32.42
CA ILE A 203 34.11 -24.29 33.00
C ILE A 203 35.57 -23.89 32.74
N ALA A 204 35.82 -22.96 31.82
CA ALA A 204 37.11 -22.31 31.64
C ALA A 204 36.94 -20.94 30.94
N THR A 205 37.84 -20.01 31.20
CA THR A 205 37.84 -18.66 30.62
C THR A 205 39.22 -18.34 30.04
N GLY A 206 39.26 -17.58 28.95
CA GLY A 206 40.45 -16.85 28.53
C GLY A 206 40.48 -15.42 29.10
N ASP A 207 41.39 -14.61 28.57
CA ASP A 207 41.59 -13.22 28.97
C ASP A 207 40.53 -12.30 28.31
N TRP A 208 40.30 -11.14 28.93
CA TRP A 208 39.39 -10.11 28.42
C TRP A 208 40.04 -9.27 27.32
N VAL A 209 39.27 -8.96 26.28
CA VAL A 209 39.72 -8.24 25.09
C VAL A 209 38.65 -7.23 24.66
N THR A 210 39.07 -6.04 24.23
CA THR A 210 38.18 -5.02 23.66
C THR A 210 38.11 -5.17 22.15
N THR A 211 36.89 -5.20 21.60
CA THR A 211 36.67 -5.27 20.14
C THR A 211 36.75 -3.91 19.45
N ASP A 212 36.81 -3.91 18.11
CA ASP A 212 36.76 -2.68 17.29
C ASP A 212 35.46 -1.89 17.49
N ALA A 213 34.39 -2.54 17.96
CA ALA A 213 33.11 -1.93 18.37
C ALA A 213 33.09 -1.49 19.85
N ASN A 214 34.24 -1.44 20.52
CA ASN A 214 34.42 -1.04 21.91
C ASN A 214 33.69 -1.92 22.96
N VAL A 215 33.41 -3.19 22.63
CA VAL A 215 32.80 -4.18 23.54
C VAL A 215 33.89 -5.05 24.19
N GLU A 216 33.85 -5.21 25.52
CA GLU A 216 34.74 -6.11 26.27
C GLU A 216 34.21 -7.55 26.24
N LEU A 217 35.01 -8.48 25.72
CA LEU A 217 34.67 -9.89 25.54
C LEU A 217 35.80 -10.78 26.05
N ARG A 218 35.49 -11.99 26.55
CA ARG A 218 36.49 -13.05 26.75
C ARG A 218 36.00 -14.39 26.20
N PRO A 219 36.88 -15.24 25.64
CA PRO A 219 36.48 -16.58 25.24
C PRO A 219 36.20 -17.43 26.47
N VAL A 220 35.17 -18.27 26.38
CA VAL A 220 34.75 -19.17 27.46
C VAL A 220 34.50 -20.57 26.92
N ALA A 221 34.74 -21.56 27.77
CA ALA A 221 34.29 -22.93 27.55
C ALA A 221 33.03 -23.16 28.39
N VAL A 222 31.93 -23.50 27.73
CA VAL A 222 30.61 -23.67 28.36
C VAL A 222 30.28 -25.16 28.42
N ALA A 223 29.91 -25.65 29.59
CA ALA A 223 29.41 -27.02 29.73
C ALA A 223 27.89 -27.05 29.64
N THR A 224 27.37 -27.86 28.73
CA THR A 224 25.95 -28.17 28.59
C THR A 224 25.73 -29.68 28.76
N ASP A 225 24.46 -30.09 28.79
CA ASP A 225 24.10 -31.51 28.76
C ASP A 225 24.57 -32.25 27.49
N GLN A 226 24.92 -31.51 26.44
CA GLN A 226 25.39 -32.03 25.14
C GLN A 226 26.92 -32.08 25.03
N GLY A 227 27.66 -31.47 25.97
CA GLY A 227 29.12 -31.53 26.04
C GLY A 227 29.78 -30.18 26.33
N VAL A 228 31.04 -30.01 25.94
CA VAL A 228 31.78 -28.76 26.11
C VAL A 228 31.73 -27.96 24.81
N HIS A 229 31.35 -26.70 24.89
CA HIS A 229 31.19 -25.79 23.75
C HIS A 229 32.18 -24.63 23.88
N THR A 230 32.58 -24.06 22.75
CA THR A 230 33.33 -22.79 22.73
C THR A 230 32.35 -21.62 22.72
N GLY A 231 32.71 -20.50 23.31
CA GLY A 231 31.81 -19.36 23.46
C GLY A 231 32.53 -18.08 23.86
N TYR A 232 31.76 -17.03 24.09
CA TYR A 232 32.22 -15.73 24.58
C TYR A 232 31.36 -15.25 25.73
N GLU A 233 32.00 -14.60 26.69
CA GLU A 233 31.33 -13.79 27.70
C GLU A 233 31.57 -12.32 27.38
N ALA A 234 30.51 -11.55 27.24
CA ALA A 234 30.51 -10.12 26.96
C ALA A 234 30.09 -9.33 28.19
N ILE A 235 30.73 -8.19 28.45
CA ILE A 235 30.24 -7.22 29.44
C ILE A 235 29.30 -6.24 28.73
N LEU A 236 28.03 -6.27 29.11
CA LEU A 236 27.02 -5.35 28.63
C LEU A 236 27.09 -4.00 29.37
N PRO A 237 26.65 -2.90 28.73
CA PRO A 237 26.44 -1.61 29.41
C PRO A 237 25.51 -1.79 30.62
N GLY A 238 26.00 -1.49 31.83
CA GLY A 238 25.30 -1.75 33.10
C GLY A 238 25.93 -2.83 33.99
N GLY A 239 26.97 -3.53 33.50
CA GLY A 239 27.77 -4.50 34.28
C GLY A 239 27.19 -5.90 34.32
N GLU A 240 26.23 -6.21 33.43
CA GLU A 240 25.72 -7.57 33.25
C GLU A 240 26.59 -8.35 32.26
N ASN A 241 26.83 -9.64 32.55
CA ASN A 241 27.60 -10.50 31.65
C ASN A 241 26.66 -11.37 30.81
N GLU A 242 26.76 -11.30 29.49
CA GLU A 242 26.07 -12.18 28.55
C GLU A 242 27.01 -13.29 28.08
N VAL A 243 26.53 -14.53 28.01
CA VAL A 243 27.33 -15.69 27.61
C VAL A 243 26.71 -16.33 26.37
N THR A 244 27.49 -16.41 25.30
CA THR A 244 27.10 -17.03 24.03
C THR A 244 28.01 -18.21 23.74
N PHE A 245 27.51 -19.32 23.21
CA PHE A 245 28.31 -20.50 22.89
C PHE A 245 27.83 -21.21 21.63
N SER A 246 28.76 -21.91 20.98
CA SER A 246 28.57 -22.62 19.72
C SER A 246 27.73 -23.88 19.87
N GLU A 247 26.99 -24.29 18.84
CA GLU A 247 26.37 -25.63 18.82
C GLU A 247 27.42 -26.75 18.72
N ARG A 248 28.63 -26.45 18.23
CA ARG A 248 29.73 -27.40 18.09
C ARG A 248 30.25 -27.91 19.43
N THR A 249 30.16 -29.22 19.64
CA THR A 249 30.76 -29.90 20.79
C THR A 249 32.25 -30.16 20.58
N LEU A 250 33.05 -29.90 21.62
CA LEU A 250 34.49 -30.10 21.69
C LEU A 250 34.84 -31.06 22.84
N PRO A 251 35.92 -31.84 22.71
CA PRO A 251 36.20 -32.93 23.63
C PRO A 251 36.68 -32.47 25.01
N ASN A 252 37.14 -31.23 25.17
CA ASN A 252 37.55 -30.66 26.46
C ASN A 252 37.61 -29.11 26.42
N SER A 253 37.65 -28.49 27.59
CA SER A 253 37.70 -27.03 27.74
C SER A 253 38.91 -26.36 27.11
N ARG A 254 40.05 -27.08 27.02
CA ARG A 254 41.27 -26.57 26.38
C ARG A 254 41.11 -26.49 24.86
N GLU A 255 40.49 -27.48 24.24
CA GLU A 255 40.13 -27.43 22.82
C GLU A 255 39.02 -26.42 22.55
N ALA A 256 38.07 -26.27 23.47
CA ALA A 256 37.06 -25.20 23.41
C ALA A 256 37.65 -23.79 23.38
N LEU A 257 38.57 -23.48 24.28
CA LEU A 257 39.26 -22.18 24.27
C LEU A 257 40.16 -22.00 23.03
N ARG A 258 40.75 -23.08 22.51
CA ARG A 258 41.61 -23.01 21.31
C ARG A 258 40.82 -22.76 20.01
N HIS A 259 39.57 -23.23 19.93
CA HIS A 259 38.69 -23.07 18.77
C HIS A 259 37.78 -21.84 18.84
N ALA A 260 37.96 -20.95 19.83
CA ALA A 260 37.21 -19.70 19.92
C ALA A 260 37.36 -18.83 18.66
N TYR A 261 38.52 -18.91 17.98
CA TYR A 261 38.78 -18.23 16.71
C TYR A 261 37.93 -18.76 15.54
N ASP A 262 37.82 -20.08 15.38
CA ASP A 262 37.00 -20.68 14.30
C ASP A 262 35.50 -20.38 14.50
N PHE A 263 35.06 -20.23 15.75
CA PHE A 263 33.72 -19.80 16.11
C PHE A 263 33.46 -18.31 15.77
N TYR A 264 34.52 -17.50 15.68
CA TYR A 264 34.46 -16.10 15.24
C TYR A 264 34.42 -15.95 13.70
N GLU A 265 35.10 -16.83 12.94
CA GLU A 265 35.08 -16.81 11.46
C GLU A 265 33.88 -17.56 10.84
N GLY A 266 33.14 -18.38 11.61
CA GLY A 266 32.25 -19.42 11.11
C GLY A 266 30.73 -19.13 11.02
N GLY A 267 30.27 -17.88 11.07
CA GLY A 267 28.89 -17.54 10.69
C GLY A 267 27.76 -18.06 11.59
N GLU A 268 27.99 -18.31 12.88
CA GLU A 268 26.89 -18.48 13.85
C GLU A 268 26.56 -17.12 14.50
N GLU A 269 25.32 -16.67 14.31
CA GLU A 269 24.77 -15.32 14.57
C GLU A 269 24.95 -14.79 16.02
N GLY A 270 25.30 -15.65 16.97
CA GLY A 270 25.22 -15.33 18.41
C GLY A 270 26.18 -14.25 18.91
N LEU A 271 27.40 -14.15 18.36
CA LEU A 271 28.38 -13.13 18.80
C LEU A 271 28.12 -11.78 18.14
N GLU A 272 27.78 -11.77 16.85
CA GLU A 272 27.37 -10.53 16.15
C GLU A 272 26.11 -9.95 16.82
N LEU A 273 25.17 -10.79 17.27
CA LEU A 273 24.01 -10.37 18.03
C LEU A 273 24.37 -9.77 19.40
N ALA A 274 25.32 -10.37 20.13
CA ALA A 274 25.77 -9.87 21.44
C ALA A 274 26.55 -8.55 21.31
N VAL A 275 27.43 -8.42 20.32
CA VAL A 275 28.16 -7.17 20.02
C VAL A 275 27.19 -6.09 19.54
N LYS A 276 26.22 -6.44 18.68
CA LYS A 276 25.18 -5.54 18.20
C LYS A 276 24.25 -5.08 19.33
N ARG A 277 23.79 -5.99 20.20
CA ARG A 277 22.97 -5.64 21.38
C ARG A 277 23.74 -4.78 22.37
N ALA A 278 25.01 -5.08 22.63
CA ALA A 278 25.84 -4.25 23.51
C ALA A 278 25.98 -2.82 22.94
N ALA A 279 26.22 -2.68 21.63
CA ALA A 279 26.28 -1.39 20.96
C ALA A 279 24.91 -0.67 20.90
N GLU A 280 23.80 -1.40 20.74
CA GLU A 280 22.43 -0.85 20.77
C GLU A 280 22.02 -0.40 22.18
N MET A 281 22.38 -1.15 23.21
CA MET A 281 22.11 -0.77 24.61
C MET A 281 22.94 0.43 25.05
N ASP A 282 24.16 0.58 24.53
CA ASP A 282 24.96 1.79 24.75
C ASP A 282 24.29 3.01 24.10
N ARG A 283 23.66 2.86 22.92
CA ARG A 283 22.83 3.92 22.30
C ARG A 283 21.61 4.31 23.14
N ASP A 284 20.92 3.33 23.75
CA ASP A 284 19.69 3.57 24.52
C ASP A 284 19.93 4.19 25.91
N LEU A 285 21.14 4.05 26.47
CA LEU A 285 21.53 4.57 27.79
C LEU A 285 22.11 5.99 27.76
N VAL A 286 22.33 6.57 26.59
CA VAL A 286 22.91 7.92 26.45
C VAL A 286 21.82 9.00 26.58
N GLU A 287 21.70 9.60 27.76
CA GLU A 287 21.19 10.98 27.87
C GLU A 287 22.23 11.92 27.23
N GLU A 288 21.84 12.61 26.14
CA GLU A 288 22.65 13.54 25.31
C GLU A 288 24.18 13.33 25.40
N PRO A 289 24.83 12.67 24.42
CA PRO A 289 26.27 12.52 24.49
C PRO A 289 26.90 13.91 24.35
N ASP A 290 27.92 14.19 25.16
CA ASP A 290 28.91 15.21 24.82
C ASP A 290 29.29 14.98 23.36
N ARG A 291 29.02 15.95 22.48
CA ARG A 291 29.21 15.80 21.03
C ARG A 291 30.66 15.39 20.76
N GLY A 292 30.86 14.09 20.52
CA GLY A 292 32.11 13.56 20.01
C GLY A 292 32.45 14.16 18.65
N PRO A 293 33.68 13.94 18.16
CA PRO A 293 34.04 14.37 16.82
C PRO A 293 33.14 13.68 15.78
N GLU A 294 32.64 14.42 14.78
CA GLU A 294 31.87 13.87 13.66
C GLU A 294 32.78 13.73 12.42
N GLY A 295 32.66 12.62 11.69
CA GLY A 295 33.40 12.38 10.44
C GLY A 295 34.68 11.58 10.61
N LEU A 296 35.62 11.71 9.66
CA LEU A 296 36.89 10.99 9.65
C LEU A 296 37.88 11.65 10.62
N VAL A 297 38.33 10.88 11.60
CA VAL A 297 39.26 11.31 12.66
C VAL A 297 40.52 10.46 12.61
N LEU A 298 41.63 11.10 12.90
CA LEU A 298 42.96 10.51 12.92
C LEU A 298 43.36 10.34 14.39
N GLU A 299 43.51 9.10 14.85
CA GLU A 299 43.72 8.79 16.28
C GLU A 299 44.60 7.56 16.48
N HIS A 300 45.08 7.36 17.70
CA HIS A 300 45.80 6.15 18.08
C HIS A 300 44.83 5.18 18.74
N ARG A 301 44.84 3.92 18.28
CA ARG A 301 43.96 2.86 18.79
C ARG A 301 44.79 1.66 19.25
N PRO A 302 44.44 1.04 20.39
CA PRO A 302 45.06 -0.20 20.80
C PRO A 302 44.78 -1.30 19.76
N GLN A 303 45.77 -2.13 19.48
CA GLN A 303 45.60 -3.27 18.60
C GLN A 303 44.63 -4.29 19.25
N PRO A 304 43.67 -4.88 18.51
CA PRO A 304 42.89 -5.99 19.03
C PRO A 304 43.81 -7.21 19.26
N GLU A 305 43.73 -7.86 20.43
CA GLU A 305 44.63 -8.98 20.78
C GLU A 305 44.48 -10.23 19.88
N PHE A 306 43.42 -10.30 19.06
CA PHE A 306 43.21 -11.39 18.11
C PHE A 306 43.61 -10.98 16.69
N ALA A 307 44.65 -11.64 16.16
CA ALA A 307 45.00 -11.56 14.75
C ALA A 307 43.83 -12.01 13.88
N ARG A 308 43.29 -11.10 13.06
CA ARG A 308 42.20 -11.36 12.13
C ARG A 308 42.68 -11.07 10.72
N ALA A 309 42.00 -11.69 9.75
CA ALA A 309 42.19 -11.35 8.36
C ALA A 309 41.61 -9.97 8.02
N GLU A 310 42.51 -9.10 7.58
CA GLU A 310 42.22 -7.74 7.16
C GLU A 310 42.49 -7.60 5.66
N ALA A 311 41.64 -6.83 4.96
CA ALA A 311 41.97 -6.42 3.61
C ALA A 311 43.17 -5.46 3.68
N ALA A 312 44.14 -5.58 2.78
CA ALA A 312 45.39 -4.84 2.89
C ALA A 312 45.85 -4.29 1.56
N ILE A 313 46.68 -3.25 1.62
CA ILE A 313 47.35 -2.66 0.46
C ILE A 313 48.86 -2.86 0.64
N TYR A 314 49.50 -3.37 -0.40
CA TYR A 314 50.95 -3.60 -0.45
C TYR A 314 51.58 -2.81 -1.60
N ALA A 315 52.85 -2.40 -1.43
CA ALA A 315 53.60 -1.70 -2.47
C ALA A 315 55.10 -2.03 -2.43
N GLY A 316 55.78 -1.78 -3.54
CA GLY A 316 57.22 -1.98 -3.69
C GLY A 316 57.59 -3.43 -4.04
N ASP A 317 58.85 -3.62 -4.44
CA ASP A 317 59.37 -4.91 -4.91
C ASP A 317 59.38 -5.99 -3.80
N ASP A 318 59.40 -5.56 -2.53
CA ASP A 318 59.38 -6.42 -1.34
C ASP A 318 57.96 -6.65 -0.78
N ALA A 319 56.91 -6.17 -1.46
CA ALA A 319 55.52 -6.21 -1.00
C ALA A 319 55.37 -5.69 0.44
N GLN A 320 55.85 -4.46 0.68
CA GLN A 320 55.74 -3.81 1.98
C GLN A 320 54.27 -3.49 2.27
N LEU A 321 53.79 -3.82 3.48
CA LEU A 321 52.47 -3.44 3.94
C LEU A 321 52.38 -1.91 4.00
N VAL A 322 51.43 -1.32 3.29
CA VAL A 322 51.19 0.12 3.23
C VAL A 322 50.16 0.52 4.29
N LEU A 323 49.05 -0.23 4.33
CA LEU A 323 48.00 -0.12 5.33
C LEU A 323 47.16 -1.40 5.33
N SER A 324 46.49 -1.65 6.45
CA SER A 324 45.37 -2.58 6.49
C SER A 324 44.06 -1.80 6.62
N LEU A 325 43.03 -2.35 6.02
CA LEU A 325 41.64 -1.94 6.14
C LEU A 325 40.98 -2.91 7.12
N GLY A 326 39.74 -2.64 7.54
CA GLY A 326 39.01 -3.54 8.43
C GLY A 326 38.88 -4.99 7.91
N ARG A 327 38.03 -5.77 8.58
CA ARG A 327 37.79 -7.20 8.28
C ARG A 327 37.74 -7.48 6.77
N ASP A 328 38.43 -8.53 6.32
CA ASP A 328 38.49 -8.92 4.91
C ASP A 328 37.11 -9.35 4.38
N THR A 329 36.38 -8.40 3.79
CA THR A 329 35.02 -8.54 3.24
C THR A 329 35.01 -8.06 1.79
N GLU A 330 33.93 -8.33 1.05
CA GLU A 330 33.79 -7.81 -0.31
C GLU A 330 33.85 -6.27 -0.34
N ASN A 331 33.27 -5.61 0.65
CA ASN A 331 33.24 -4.15 0.77
C ASN A 331 34.62 -3.54 1.04
N THR A 332 35.38 -4.12 1.98
CA THR A 332 36.73 -3.61 2.30
C THR A 332 37.73 -3.94 1.20
N ARG A 333 37.54 -5.02 0.43
CA ARG A 333 38.31 -5.30 -0.80
C ARG A 333 38.00 -4.29 -1.90
N ASP A 334 36.72 -3.97 -2.14
CA ASP A 334 36.33 -2.94 -3.11
C ASP A 334 36.89 -1.57 -2.72
N LEU A 335 36.85 -1.21 -1.42
CA LEU A 335 37.51 -0.02 -0.90
C LEU A 335 39.02 -0.03 -1.20
N ALA A 336 39.70 -1.16 -0.96
CA ALA A 336 41.12 -1.32 -1.28
C ALA A 336 41.38 -1.10 -2.76
N GLU A 337 40.55 -1.66 -3.66
CA GLU A 337 40.67 -1.48 -5.11
C GLU A 337 40.44 -0.02 -5.54
N ARG A 338 39.44 0.65 -4.96
CA ARG A 338 39.16 2.07 -5.21
C ARG A 338 40.31 2.97 -4.76
N LEU A 339 40.89 2.70 -3.59
CA LEU A 339 42.08 3.42 -3.08
C LEU A 339 43.31 3.16 -3.96
N VAL A 340 43.55 1.91 -4.35
CA VAL A 340 44.61 1.57 -5.29
C VAL A 340 44.37 2.19 -6.66
N ALA A 341 43.12 2.47 -7.06
CA ALA A 341 42.81 3.17 -8.31
C ALA A 341 42.92 4.71 -8.23
N ASP A 342 42.93 5.28 -7.02
CA ASP A 342 43.00 6.73 -6.81
C ASP A 342 44.39 7.29 -7.18
N PRO A 343 44.48 8.20 -8.18
CA PRO A 343 45.75 8.80 -8.60
C PRO A 343 46.47 9.58 -7.49
N GLU A 344 45.75 10.23 -6.58
CA GLU A 344 46.38 11.00 -5.50
C GLU A 344 46.93 10.06 -4.42
N PHE A 345 46.20 8.98 -4.08
CA PHE A 345 46.69 7.93 -3.20
C PHE A 345 47.98 7.28 -3.76
N ARG A 346 47.98 6.89 -5.04
CA ARG A 346 49.17 6.34 -5.72
C ARG A 346 50.39 7.25 -5.60
N LYS A 347 50.18 8.55 -5.83
CA LYS A 347 51.23 9.56 -5.79
C LYS A 347 51.83 9.72 -4.39
N VAL A 348 51.01 9.66 -3.34
CA VAL A 348 51.49 9.68 -1.95
C VAL A 348 52.35 8.44 -1.67
N VAL A 349 51.92 7.23 -2.09
CA VAL A 349 52.71 6.01 -1.87
C VAL A 349 54.03 6.05 -2.66
N ALA A 350 54.01 6.51 -3.91
CA ALA A 350 55.17 6.58 -4.79
C ALA A 350 56.24 7.60 -4.35
N GLU A 351 55.89 8.57 -3.51
CA GLU A 351 56.85 9.51 -2.92
C GLU A 351 57.81 8.84 -1.92
N TYR A 352 57.37 7.76 -1.27
CA TYR A 352 58.12 7.09 -0.20
C TYR A 352 58.55 5.66 -0.55
N ILE A 353 57.83 4.95 -1.43
CA ILE A 353 58.14 3.58 -1.85
C ILE A 353 58.60 3.57 -3.32
N PRO A 354 59.87 3.21 -3.60
CA PRO A 354 60.35 3.05 -4.97
C PRO A 354 59.53 2.02 -5.75
N ASN A 355 59.30 2.27 -7.04
CA ASN A 355 58.53 1.38 -7.93
C ASN A 355 57.06 1.14 -7.52
N ALA A 356 56.51 1.90 -6.57
CA ALA A 356 55.12 1.74 -6.13
C ALA A 356 54.10 1.88 -7.28
N ASP A 357 54.35 2.77 -8.24
CA ASP A 357 53.45 2.98 -9.39
C ASP A 357 53.15 1.70 -10.20
N ALA A 358 54.07 0.73 -10.21
CA ALA A 358 53.94 -0.54 -10.93
C ALA A 358 53.62 -1.74 -10.03
N THR A 359 53.71 -1.57 -8.70
CA THR A 359 53.66 -2.67 -7.72
C THR A 359 52.58 -2.51 -6.65
N LEU A 360 51.91 -1.35 -6.59
CA LEU A 360 50.79 -1.12 -5.68
C LEU A 360 49.63 -2.06 -6.00
N GLY A 361 49.19 -2.83 -5.00
CA GLY A 361 48.13 -3.81 -5.16
C GLY A 361 47.43 -4.14 -3.85
N THR A 362 46.31 -4.85 -3.96
CA THR A 362 45.51 -5.31 -2.82
C THR A 362 45.92 -6.72 -2.39
N GLY A 363 45.66 -7.06 -1.13
CA GLY A 363 45.97 -8.36 -0.56
C GLY A 363 45.21 -8.61 0.74
N ARG A 364 45.59 -9.69 1.44
CA ARG A 364 45.06 -10.08 2.75
C ARG A 364 46.19 -10.08 3.76
N PHE A 365 46.01 -9.40 4.88
CA PHE A 365 46.96 -9.35 5.98
C PHE A 365 46.39 -10.09 7.20
N VAL A 366 47.24 -10.84 7.90
CA VAL A 366 46.93 -11.46 9.19
C VAL A 366 48.13 -11.19 10.09
N ASP A 367 47.90 -10.47 11.19
CA ASP A 367 48.99 -10.12 12.10
C ASP A 367 49.64 -11.39 12.70
N GLY A 368 50.97 -11.44 12.73
CA GLY A 368 51.73 -12.59 13.20
C GLY A 368 51.84 -13.79 12.25
N GLU A 369 51.18 -13.79 11.08
CA GLU A 369 51.33 -14.84 10.05
C GLU A 369 52.27 -14.38 8.91
N GLY A 370 53.23 -15.23 8.49
CA GLY A 370 53.92 -15.03 7.20
C GLY A 370 55.13 -14.06 7.15
N SER A 371 55.66 -13.59 8.28
CA SER A 371 56.94 -12.86 8.41
C SER A 371 57.05 -11.46 7.75
N SER A 372 56.73 -10.41 8.50
CA SER A 372 57.50 -9.15 8.56
C SER A 372 57.00 -8.25 9.71
N GLY A 373 57.25 -8.69 10.95
CA GLY A 373 56.94 -7.92 12.16
C GLY A 373 55.50 -8.07 12.65
N PHE A 374 55.32 -7.87 13.96
CA PHE A 374 54.01 -7.65 14.57
C PHE A 374 53.66 -6.17 14.41
N LEU A 375 52.38 -5.88 14.21
CA LEU A 375 51.89 -4.52 14.36
C LEU A 375 52.19 -3.99 15.79
N PRO A 376 52.46 -2.69 15.97
CA PRO A 376 52.65 -2.12 17.30
C PRO A 376 51.35 -2.17 18.14
N ASP A 377 51.51 -2.26 19.47
CA ASP A 377 50.41 -2.33 20.45
C ASP A 377 49.44 -1.13 20.34
N GLU A 378 49.93 0.03 19.90
CA GLU A 378 49.14 1.22 19.55
C GLU A 378 49.36 1.57 18.08
N LEU A 379 48.27 1.67 17.33
CA LEU A 379 48.26 1.90 15.89
C LEU A 379 47.71 3.29 15.57
N LEU A 380 48.37 3.98 14.65
CA LEU A 380 47.76 5.11 13.96
C LEU A 380 46.58 4.58 13.12
N ALA A 381 45.42 5.21 13.25
CA ALA A 381 44.20 4.79 12.60
C ALA A 381 43.41 5.97 12.03
N VAL A 382 42.66 5.71 10.95
CA VAL A 382 41.58 6.57 10.47
C VAL A 382 40.26 5.94 10.91
N THR A 383 39.51 6.66 11.74
CA THR A 383 38.23 6.21 12.30
C THR A 383 37.11 7.10 11.81
N SER A 384 36.01 6.52 11.33
CA SER A 384 34.75 7.25 11.11
C SER A 384 33.92 7.27 12.37
N TYR A 385 33.51 8.47 12.77
CA TYR A 385 32.51 8.67 13.80
C TYR A 385 31.18 9.07 13.17
N ALA A 386 30.17 8.23 13.37
CA ALA A 386 28.81 8.47 12.94
C ALA A 386 28.09 9.45 13.89
N ARG A 387 26.99 10.06 13.41
CA ARG A 387 26.22 11.06 14.20
C ARG A 387 25.55 10.49 15.44
N ASP A 388 25.42 9.17 15.51
CA ASP A 388 24.88 8.43 16.64
C ASP A 388 25.94 8.05 17.69
N GLY A 389 27.20 8.46 17.49
CA GLY A 389 28.32 8.15 18.39
C GLY A 389 29.05 6.85 18.07
N GLY A 390 28.63 6.09 17.05
CA GLY A 390 29.33 4.89 16.60
C GLY A 390 30.70 5.23 16.01
N ALA A 391 31.73 4.45 16.36
CA ALA A 391 33.09 4.61 15.86
C ALA A 391 33.53 3.35 15.11
N GLU A 392 34.00 3.51 13.86
CA GLU A 392 34.50 2.42 13.04
C GLU A 392 35.91 2.72 12.53
N VAL A 393 36.86 1.81 12.76
CA VAL A 393 38.24 1.93 12.27
C VAL A 393 38.31 1.50 10.81
N LEU A 394 38.55 2.45 9.91
CA LEU A 394 38.54 2.21 8.47
C LEU A 394 39.91 1.82 7.91
N ALA A 395 40.98 2.36 8.49
CA ALA A 395 42.36 2.07 8.07
C ALA A 395 43.32 2.09 9.26
N LYS A 396 44.24 1.13 9.31
CA LYS A 396 45.33 1.01 10.29
C LYS A 396 46.68 1.06 9.57
N PHE A 397 47.64 1.73 10.18
CA PHE A 397 48.98 1.88 9.61
C PHE A 397 50.01 1.00 10.35
N PRO A 398 50.98 0.41 9.62
CA PRO A 398 51.93 -0.55 10.19
C PRO A 398 52.98 0.06 11.11
N ASP A 399 53.21 1.37 11.02
CA ASP A 399 54.18 2.10 11.83
C ASP A 399 53.82 3.60 11.95
N GLU A 400 54.59 4.35 12.74
CA GLU A 400 54.53 5.83 12.82
C GLU A 400 55.55 6.50 11.86
N GLY A 401 55.81 5.88 10.72
CA GLY A 401 56.74 6.39 9.72
C GLY A 401 56.19 7.59 8.92
N PRO A 402 57.05 8.32 8.20
CA PRO A 402 56.64 9.45 7.36
C PRO A 402 55.57 9.10 6.31
N LEU A 403 55.61 7.87 5.79
CA LEU A 403 54.61 7.34 4.86
C LEU A 403 53.25 7.19 5.54
N SER A 404 53.22 6.51 6.69
CA SER A 404 52.01 6.26 7.47
C SER A 404 51.33 7.57 7.90
N GLU A 405 52.10 8.58 8.34
CA GLU A 405 51.55 9.90 8.64
C GLU A 405 50.98 10.62 7.40
N ALA A 406 51.67 10.55 6.26
CA ALA A 406 51.24 11.21 5.03
C ALA A 406 49.96 10.57 4.49
N LEU A 407 49.87 9.24 4.53
CA LEU A 407 48.70 8.48 4.13
C LEU A 407 47.52 8.71 5.08
N ALA A 408 47.74 8.70 6.39
CA ALA A 408 46.67 8.98 7.34
C ALA A 408 46.05 10.36 7.09
N LYS A 409 46.88 11.40 6.91
CA LYS A 409 46.41 12.76 6.60
C LYS A 409 45.65 12.83 5.28
N HIS A 410 46.13 12.09 4.27
CA HIS A 410 45.48 12.02 2.96
C HIS A 410 44.13 11.29 3.04
N LEU A 411 44.06 10.13 3.70
CA LEU A 411 42.85 9.32 3.82
C LEU A 411 41.76 10.00 4.66
N ALA A 412 42.12 10.72 5.72
CA ALA A 412 41.16 11.51 6.49
C ALA A 412 40.48 12.63 5.67
N GLN A 413 41.04 12.99 4.51
CA GLN A 413 40.49 13.98 3.58
C GLN A 413 40.10 13.37 2.22
N SER A 414 40.16 12.04 2.10
CA SER A 414 39.98 11.37 0.82
C SER A 414 38.49 11.33 0.44
N PRO A 415 38.12 11.74 -0.79
CA PRO A 415 36.76 11.60 -1.27
C PRO A 415 36.34 10.13 -1.41
N VAL A 416 37.29 9.22 -1.61
CA VAL A 416 37.04 7.77 -1.67
C VAL A 416 36.57 7.26 -0.30
N MET A 417 37.26 7.66 0.77
CA MET A 417 36.88 7.30 2.14
C MET A 417 35.55 7.93 2.55
N ALA A 418 35.30 9.19 2.19
CA ALA A 418 34.04 9.86 2.48
C ALA A 418 32.84 9.19 1.78
N ALA A 419 33.00 8.82 0.49
CA ALA A 419 31.97 8.11 -0.25
C ALA A 419 31.70 6.72 0.34
N TYR A 420 32.74 5.99 0.73
CA TYR A 420 32.60 4.68 1.39
C TYR A 420 31.81 4.78 2.70
N VAL A 421 32.13 5.76 3.56
CA VAL A 421 31.39 5.99 4.82
C VAL A 421 29.92 6.32 4.56
N GLU A 422 29.61 7.11 3.52
CA GLU A 422 28.23 7.42 3.16
C GLU A 422 27.49 6.19 2.62
N GLU A 423 28.15 5.34 1.83
CA GLU A 423 27.61 4.06 1.34
C GLU A 423 27.32 3.10 2.50
N GLU A 424 28.24 2.94 3.46
CA GLU A 424 28.04 2.10 4.65
C GLU A 424 26.96 2.66 5.57
N GLN A 425 26.87 3.98 5.74
CA GLN A 425 25.77 4.60 6.48
C GLN A 425 24.42 4.31 5.81
N GLN A 426 24.31 4.43 4.49
CA GLN A 426 23.09 4.12 3.76
C GLN A 426 22.71 2.63 3.88
N ARG A 427 23.70 1.73 3.87
CA ARG A 427 23.50 0.29 4.09
C ARG A 427 23.01 0.00 5.50
N SER A 428 23.61 0.64 6.50
CA SER A 428 23.21 0.54 7.91
C SER A 428 21.80 1.07 8.12
N ASP A 429 21.49 2.26 7.58
CA ASP A 429 20.15 2.86 7.64
C ASP A 429 19.10 1.93 6.99
N PHE A 430 19.43 1.37 5.82
CA PHE A 430 18.57 0.43 5.11
C PHE A 430 18.37 -0.89 5.88
N ALA A 431 19.40 -1.41 6.53
CA ALA A 431 19.30 -2.60 7.38
C ALA A 431 18.50 -2.35 8.66
N SER A 432 18.53 -1.12 9.20
CA SER A 432 17.81 -0.75 10.42
C SER A 432 16.31 -0.52 10.21
N ASP A 433 15.93 0.10 9.08
CA ASP A 433 14.54 0.40 8.73
C ASP A 433 14.36 0.36 7.20
N PRO A 434 14.21 -0.86 6.64
CA PRO A 434 14.06 -1.04 5.20
C PRO A 434 12.79 -0.37 4.65
N GLU A 435 11.73 -0.25 5.46
CA GLU A 435 10.48 0.40 5.08
C GLU A 435 10.69 1.91 4.80
N ARG A 436 11.37 2.58 5.73
CA ARG A 436 11.70 4.00 5.60
C ARG A 436 12.68 4.24 4.47
N ALA A 437 13.68 3.38 4.30
CA ALA A 437 14.69 3.52 3.26
C ALA A 437 14.10 3.36 1.84
N ILE A 438 13.26 2.34 1.62
CA ILE A 438 12.52 2.17 0.35
C ILE A 438 11.63 3.38 0.08
N SER A 439 10.94 3.88 1.11
CA SER A 439 10.06 5.05 0.97
C SER A 439 10.82 6.33 0.62
N ALA A 440 11.99 6.55 1.21
CA ALA A 440 12.85 7.69 0.90
C ALA A 440 13.38 7.62 -0.53
N TRP A 441 13.83 6.43 -0.96
CA TRP A 441 14.31 6.20 -2.32
C TRP A 441 13.21 6.45 -3.37
N VAL A 442 11.98 5.97 -3.15
CA VAL A 442 10.84 6.22 -4.05
C VAL A 442 10.54 7.72 -4.15
N ALA A 443 10.54 8.43 -3.02
CA ALA A 443 10.26 9.86 -3.00
C ALA A 443 11.33 10.67 -3.76
N GLN A 444 12.61 10.32 -3.57
CA GLN A 444 13.72 10.97 -4.27
C GLN A 444 13.68 10.69 -5.77
N SER A 445 13.45 9.44 -6.16
CA SER A 445 13.35 9.00 -7.56
C SER A 445 12.16 9.66 -8.26
N THR A 446 11.00 9.74 -7.60
CA THR A 446 9.82 10.46 -8.13
C THR A 446 10.14 11.93 -8.40
N ALA A 447 10.81 12.61 -7.46
CA ALA A 447 11.20 14.02 -7.63
C ALA A 447 12.22 14.24 -8.76
N GLN A 448 13.00 13.21 -9.12
CA GLN A 448 13.89 13.23 -10.28
C GLN A 448 13.11 12.99 -11.58
N ILE A 449 12.18 12.03 -11.59
CA ILE A 449 11.33 11.72 -12.76
C ILE A 449 10.44 12.91 -13.12
N ASP A 450 9.90 13.63 -12.14
CA ASP A 450 9.06 14.82 -12.36
C ASP A 450 9.76 15.96 -13.11
N ARG A 451 11.10 15.94 -13.16
CA ARG A 451 11.90 16.92 -13.91
C ARG A 451 12.09 16.54 -15.38
N LEU A 452 11.70 15.33 -15.78
CA LEU A 452 11.82 14.82 -17.15
C LEU A 452 10.62 15.19 -18.02
N PRO A 453 10.74 15.14 -19.35
CA PRO A 453 9.61 15.28 -20.28
C PRO A 453 8.52 14.21 -20.07
N SER A 454 7.24 14.59 -20.23
CA SER A 454 6.07 13.76 -19.88
C SER A 454 6.01 12.41 -20.61
N ASP A 455 6.52 12.34 -21.84
CA ASP A 455 6.58 11.12 -22.66
C ASP A 455 7.50 10.03 -22.09
N ARG A 456 8.35 10.35 -21.10
CA ARG A 456 9.25 9.40 -20.44
C ARG A 456 8.94 9.14 -18.98
N GLN A 457 7.98 9.87 -18.41
CA GLN A 457 7.68 9.78 -16.98
C GLN A 457 6.99 8.46 -16.64
N ASP A 458 6.06 8.01 -17.48
CA ASP A 458 5.23 6.84 -17.19
C ASP A 458 6.06 5.54 -17.15
N ASP A 459 6.92 5.31 -18.14
CA ASP A 459 7.78 4.13 -18.20
C ASP A 459 8.76 4.07 -17.02
N LEU A 460 9.38 5.20 -16.68
CA LEU A 460 10.33 5.27 -15.55
C LEU A 460 9.63 5.11 -14.19
N ARG A 461 8.40 5.61 -14.05
CA ARG A 461 7.59 5.39 -12.85
C ARG A 461 7.22 3.92 -12.72
N PHE A 462 6.86 3.27 -13.82
CA PHE A 462 6.54 1.84 -13.84
C PHE A 462 7.74 0.99 -13.42
N GLU A 463 8.93 1.26 -13.97
CA GLU A 463 10.16 0.56 -13.57
C GLU A 463 10.53 0.81 -12.11
N MET A 464 10.52 2.06 -11.66
CA MET A 464 10.82 2.42 -10.27
C MET A 464 9.86 1.71 -9.30
N GLN A 465 8.57 1.65 -9.62
CA GLN A 465 7.57 0.93 -8.81
C GLN A 465 7.82 -0.59 -8.82
N GLY A 466 8.24 -1.16 -9.95
CA GLY A 466 8.65 -2.56 -10.05
C GLY A 466 9.82 -2.89 -9.12
N ILE A 467 10.85 -2.04 -9.10
CA ILE A 467 12.02 -2.20 -8.21
C ILE A 467 11.61 -2.07 -6.74
N ALA A 468 10.81 -1.06 -6.40
CA ALA A 468 10.30 -0.90 -5.03
C ALA A 468 9.47 -2.12 -4.58
N LYS A 469 8.69 -2.71 -5.51
CA LYS A 469 7.90 -3.91 -5.26
C LYS A 469 8.77 -5.13 -4.99
N GLU A 470 9.78 -5.37 -5.83
CA GLU A 470 10.72 -6.48 -5.66
C GLU A 470 11.50 -6.34 -4.34
N ALA A 471 11.94 -5.12 -4.00
CA ALA A 471 12.60 -4.83 -2.74
C ALA A 471 11.68 -5.08 -1.54
N ALA A 472 10.46 -4.53 -1.52
CA ALA A 472 9.52 -4.73 -0.42
C ALA A 472 9.16 -6.21 -0.20
N ALA A 473 9.03 -6.99 -1.29
CA ALA A 473 8.79 -8.43 -1.23
C ALA A 473 10.00 -9.19 -0.64
N ALA A 474 11.23 -8.80 -0.97
CA ALA A 474 12.43 -9.41 -0.41
C ALA A 474 12.55 -9.24 1.12
N PHE A 475 11.95 -8.17 1.68
CA PHE A 475 11.97 -7.86 3.11
C PHE A 475 10.67 -8.21 3.85
N GLY A 476 9.73 -8.93 3.23
CA GLY A 476 8.48 -9.34 3.89
C GLY A 476 7.57 -8.18 4.29
N LEU A 477 7.66 -7.04 3.60
CA LEU A 477 6.87 -5.85 3.86
C LEU A 477 5.48 -5.94 3.18
N ASP A 478 4.69 -6.95 3.55
CA ASP A 478 3.38 -7.25 2.93
C ASP A 478 2.36 -6.12 3.09
N ARG A 479 2.55 -5.25 4.09
CA ARG A 479 1.72 -4.05 4.30
C ARG A 479 1.88 -3.02 3.17
N GLN A 480 3.06 -2.94 2.56
CA GLN A 480 3.34 -2.06 1.42
C GLN A 480 2.75 -2.58 0.12
N GLN A 481 2.55 -3.90 -0.04
CA GLN A 481 1.84 -4.47 -1.19
C GLN A 481 0.40 -3.95 -1.26
N VAL A 482 -0.30 -3.91 -0.12
CA VAL A 482 -1.70 -3.45 -0.05
C VAL A 482 -1.80 -1.93 -0.28
N GLU A 483 -0.84 -1.12 0.17
CA GLU A 483 -0.86 0.33 -0.06
C GLU A 483 -0.38 0.77 -1.45
N ILE A 484 0.52 0.01 -2.09
CA ILE A 484 0.97 0.26 -3.47
C ILE A 484 -0.10 -0.19 -4.48
N GLU A 485 -0.83 -1.28 -4.19
CA GLU A 485 -1.90 -1.83 -5.05
C GLU A 485 -3.30 -1.26 -4.74
N ALA A 486 -3.48 -0.54 -3.64
CA ALA A 486 -4.78 0.04 -3.31
C ALA A 486 -5.19 1.06 -4.39
N PRO A 487 -6.42 0.95 -4.94
CA PRO A 487 -6.95 1.97 -5.84
C PRO A 487 -7.08 3.31 -5.11
N PRO A 488 -7.10 4.43 -5.85
CA PRO A 488 -7.40 5.73 -5.25
C PRO A 488 -8.73 5.68 -4.49
N ARG A 489 -8.75 6.29 -3.31
CA ARG A 489 -9.84 6.28 -2.34
C ARG A 489 -10.88 7.37 -2.63
N SER A 490 -10.46 8.54 -3.11
CA SER A 490 -11.39 9.62 -3.45
C SER A 490 -11.88 9.50 -4.89
N THR A 491 -13.18 9.71 -5.08
CA THR A 491 -13.80 9.80 -6.41
C THR A 491 -13.17 10.89 -7.26
N LEU A 492 -12.65 11.96 -6.65
CA LEU A 492 -11.96 13.03 -7.38
C LEU A 492 -10.70 12.51 -8.07
N TYR A 493 -9.84 11.80 -7.35
CA TYR A 493 -8.56 11.36 -7.88
C TYR A 493 -8.61 10.00 -8.57
N SER A 494 -9.67 9.22 -8.39
CA SER A 494 -9.96 8.09 -9.29
C SER A 494 -10.60 8.50 -10.62
N THR A 495 -10.83 9.80 -10.82
CA THR A 495 -11.41 10.36 -12.04
C THR A 495 -10.36 10.92 -12.99
N SER A 496 -10.46 10.59 -14.27
CA SER A 496 -9.78 11.29 -15.36
C SER A 496 -10.78 11.94 -16.33
N ILE A 497 -10.50 13.18 -16.71
CA ILE A 497 -11.36 14.02 -17.56
C ILE A 497 -10.62 14.27 -18.88
N GLY A 498 -10.99 13.49 -19.90
CA GLY A 498 -10.53 13.69 -21.27
C GLY A 498 -11.40 14.69 -22.04
N ALA A 499 -11.02 14.97 -23.29
CA ALA A 499 -11.74 15.92 -24.15
C ALA A 499 -13.18 15.48 -24.48
N SER A 500 -13.42 14.17 -24.58
CA SER A 500 -14.70 13.57 -25.00
C SER A 500 -15.21 12.46 -24.08
N ALA A 501 -14.49 12.16 -23.00
CA ALA A 501 -14.83 11.07 -22.10
C ALA A 501 -14.38 11.37 -20.67
N LEU A 502 -15.16 10.89 -19.72
CA LEU A 502 -14.90 10.91 -18.29
C LEU A 502 -14.67 9.46 -17.85
N VAL A 503 -13.54 9.14 -17.23
CA VAL A 503 -13.31 7.83 -16.62
C VAL A 503 -13.38 8.00 -15.10
N VAL A 504 -14.20 7.20 -14.43
CA VAL A 504 -14.28 7.18 -12.95
C VAL A 504 -14.13 5.75 -12.48
N ASP A 505 -13.13 5.47 -11.63
CA ASP A 505 -12.85 4.11 -11.16
C ASP A 505 -12.66 3.09 -12.32
N GLY A 506 -12.18 3.55 -13.48
CA GLY A 506 -12.03 2.74 -14.70
C GLY A 506 -13.28 2.64 -15.60
N ASP A 507 -14.44 3.14 -15.16
CA ASP A 507 -15.65 3.21 -15.98
C ASP A 507 -15.65 4.43 -16.90
N GLU A 508 -15.61 4.20 -18.22
CA GLU A 508 -15.70 5.28 -19.21
C GLU A 508 -17.14 5.74 -19.47
N THR A 509 -17.37 7.05 -19.37
CA THR A 509 -18.61 7.73 -19.74
C THR A 509 -18.31 8.75 -20.84
N ALA A 510 -18.83 8.51 -22.06
CA ALA A 510 -18.69 9.45 -23.16
C ALA A 510 -19.42 10.77 -22.84
N PHE A 511 -18.76 11.91 -23.07
CA PHE A 511 -19.29 13.24 -22.84
C PHE A 511 -19.60 13.96 -24.15
N GLN A 512 -20.77 14.58 -24.26
CA GLN A 512 -21.05 15.54 -25.33
C GLN A 512 -20.09 16.74 -25.31
N ASN A 513 -19.84 17.29 -26.50
CA ASN A 513 -18.95 18.43 -26.71
C ASN A 513 -19.26 19.59 -25.74
N GLY A 514 -18.29 19.92 -24.87
CA GLY A 514 -18.39 21.02 -23.91
C GLY A 514 -18.76 20.61 -22.47
N SER A 515 -19.31 19.41 -22.25
CA SER A 515 -19.64 18.92 -20.89
C SER A 515 -18.38 18.71 -20.03
N ALA A 516 -17.30 18.18 -20.63
CA ALA A 516 -16.00 18.01 -19.95
C ALA A 516 -15.41 19.35 -19.50
N ASN A 517 -15.47 20.35 -20.39
CA ASN A 517 -14.96 21.70 -20.10
C ASN A 517 -15.77 22.39 -18.99
N SER A 518 -17.09 22.18 -18.96
CA SER A 518 -17.95 22.71 -17.89
C SER A 518 -17.60 22.07 -16.55
N LEU A 519 -17.46 20.74 -16.49
CA LEU A 519 -17.09 20.03 -15.27
C LEU A 519 -15.70 20.46 -14.78
N ALA A 520 -14.71 20.53 -15.67
CA ALA A 520 -13.36 20.97 -15.33
C ALA A 520 -13.33 22.42 -14.81
N ALA A 521 -14.15 23.31 -15.39
CA ALA A 521 -14.28 24.69 -14.93
C ALA A 521 -14.94 24.78 -13.54
N ASP A 522 -15.99 24.00 -13.30
CA ASP A 522 -16.68 23.95 -12.00
C ASP A 522 -15.77 23.38 -10.91
N LEU A 523 -15.04 22.30 -11.18
CA LEU A 523 -14.04 21.74 -10.27
C LEU A 523 -12.93 22.74 -9.96
N SER A 524 -12.40 23.42 -10.99
CA SER A 524 -11.38 24.46 -10.83
C SER A 524 -11.86 25.64 -9.98
N LEU A 525 -13.11 26.07 -10.14
CA LEU A 525 -13.71 27.12 -9.35
C LEU A 525 -13.81 26.71 -7.87
N ASN A 526 -14.32 25.52 -7.59
CA ASN A 526 -14.47 24.99 -6.23
C ASN A 526 -13.11 24.79 -5.55
N ALA A 527 -12.09 24.35 -6.29
CA ALA A 527 -10.72 24.23 -5.81
C ALA A 527 -10.17 25.59 -5.36
N ARG A 528 -10.33 26.63 -6.20
CA ARG A 528 -9.88 28.00 -5.88
C ARG A 528 -10.57 28.57 -4.65
N LEU A 529 -11.86 28.30 -4.45
CA LEU A 529 -12.60 28.73 -3.26
C LEU A 529 -12.14 28.00 -1.99
N SER A 530 -11.77 26.73 -2.15
CA SER A 530 -11.29 25.88 -1.06
C SER A 530 -9.83 26.19 -0.67
N GLY A 531 -9.07 26.78 -1.60
CA GLY A 531 -7.70 27.21 -1.40
C GLY A 531 -6.67 26.31 -2.08
N ILE A 532 -7.12 25.33 -2.85
CA ILE A 532 -6.31 24.40 -3.63
C ILE A 532 -5.90 25.06 -4.95
N ASN A 533 -4.72 24.72 -5.45
CA ASN A 533 -4.23 25.22 -6.73
C ASN A 533 -4.98 24.55 -7.91
N SER A 534 -5.80 25.33 -8.62
CA SER A 534 -6.60 24.82 -9.74
C SER A 534 -5.77 24.29 -10.91
N GLU A 535 -4.60 24.87 -11.18
CA GLU A 535 -3.77 24.41 -12.32
C GLU A 535 -3.15 23.05 -12.03
N LYS A 536 -2.69 22.82 -10.79
CA LYS A 536 -2.23 21.51 -10.35
C LYS A 536 -3.36 20.48 -10.41
N LEU A 537 -4.54 20.86 -9.90
CA LEU A 537 -5.71 19.98 -9.92
C LEU A 537 -6.09 19.59 -11.35
N GLN A 538 -6.12 20.54 -12.27
CA GLN A 538 -6.50 20.28 -13.66
C GLN A 538 -5.56 19.28 -14.31
N LYS A 539 -4.24 19.42 -14.12
CA LYS A 539 -3.24 18.45 -14.61
C LYS A 539 -3.43 17.06 -14.02
N ARG A 540 -3.70 16.96 -12.72
CA ARG A 540 -3.96 15.67 -12.05
C ARG A 540 -5.20 14.98 -12.59
N LEU A 541 -6.23 15.75 -12.92
CA LEU A 541 -7.49 15.24 -13.48
C LEU A 541 -7.39 14.87 -14.97
N GLU A 542 -6.31 15.22 -15.68
CA GLU A 542 -6.11 14.73 -17.05
C GLU A 542 -5.84 13.22 -17.06
N THR A 543 -5.18 12.69 -16.02
CA THR A 543 -4.80 11.28 -15.92
C THR A 543 -5.52 10.52 -14.80
N GLY A 544 -5.94 11.19 -13.73
CA GLY A 544 -6.28 10.54 -12.47
C GLY A 544 -5.04 10.03 -11.74
N ALA A 545 -5.19 9.69 -10.46
CA ALA A 545 -4.16 9.03 -9.65
C ALA A 545 -4.07 7.56 -10.07
N ALA A 546 -2.85 7.05 -10.20
CA ALA A 546 -2.61 5.65 -10.53
C ALA A 546 -2.97 4.71 -9.36
N ASN A 547 -2.74 5.14 -8.12
CA ASN A 547 -3.00 4.37 -6.90
C ASN A 547 -3.19 5.28 -5.67
N ALA A 548 -3.54 4.67 -4.53
CA ALA A 548 -3.75 5.36 -3.26
C ALA A 548 -2.52 6.12 -2.76
N ARG A 549 -1.30 5.69 -3.12
CA ARG A 549 -0.05 6.32 -2.67
C ARG A 549 0.21 7.63 -3.39
N GLU A 550 -0.03 7.66 -4.70
CA GLU A 550 0.02 8.90 -5.49
C GLU A 550 -1.06 9.88 -5.03
N GLU A 551 -2.27 9.38 -4.78
CA GLU A 551 -3.34 10.18 -4.19
C GLU A 551 -2.90 10.78 -2.85
N GLU A 552 -2.32 10.00 -1.94
CA GLU A 552 -1.90 10.49 -0.62
C GLU A 552 -0.90 11.66 -0.74
N SER A 553 0.05 11.59 -1.68
CA SER A 553 0.96 12.67 -2.01
C SER A 553 0.21 13.94 -2.48
N TRP A 554 -0.78 13.76 -3.35
CA TRP A 554 -1.61 14.87 -3.83
C TRP A 554 -2.46 15.49 -2.73
N VAL A 555 -3.04 14.68 -1.84
CA VAL A 555 -3.80 15.13 -0.66
C VAL A 555 -2.90 15.92 0.29
N LYS A 556 -1.67 15.46 0.57
CA LYS A 556 -0.69 16.20 1.39
C LYS A 556 -0.35 17.57 0.76
N SER A 557 -0.17 17.61 -0.56
CA SER A 557 0.02 18.86 -1.30
C SER A 557 -1.19 19.79 -1.17
N ASP A 558 -2.41 19.27 -1.24
CA ASP A 558 -3.64 20.07 -1.17
C ASP A 558 -3.87 20.63 0.24
N ILE A 559 -3.62 19.83 1.28
CA ILE A 559 -3.64 20.28 2.69
C ILE A 559 -2.64 21.42 2.89
N THR A 560 -1.46 21.31 2.28
CA THR A 560 -0.43 22.37 2.34
C THR A 560 -0.89 23.65 1.63
N ASP A 561 -1.46 23.53 0.43
CA ASP A 561 -1.98 24.67 -0.34
C ASP A 561 -3.13 25.37 0.42
N VAL A 562 -4.06 24.60 1.02
CA VAL A 562 -5.15 25.10 1.87
C VAL A 562 -4.61 25.79 3.13
N ALA A 563 -3.68 25.15 3.85
CA ALA A 563 -3.11 25.72 5.05
C ALA A 563 -2.41 27.05 4.77
N LYS A 564 -1.61 27.12 3.69
CA LYS A 564 -0.95 28.35 3.26
C LYS A 564 -1.95 29.46 2.92
N ARG A 565 -3.05 29.12 2.25
CA ARG A 565 -4.07 30.10 1.82
C ARG A 565 -4.90 30.65 2.97
N HIS A 566 -5.23 29.82 3.97
CA HIS A 566 -6.09 30.19 5.10
C HIS A 566 -5.31 30.52 6.38
N GLY A 567 -3.98 30.43 6.34
CA GLY A 567 -3.11 30.73 7.48
C GLY A 567 -3.18 29.68 8.59
N PHE A 568 -3.45 28.41 8.26
CA PHE A 568 -3.43 27.33 9.23
C PHE A 568 -2.00 26.87 9.53
N ASP A 569 -1.65 26.76 10.80
CA ASP A 569 -0.36 26.24 11.25
C ASP A 569 -0.41 24.70 11.34
N LEU A 570 0.28 24.04 10.42
CA LEU A 570 0.37 22.57 10.36
C LEU A 570 1.24 21.97 11.49
N GLY A 571 2.02 22.78 12.20
CA GLY A 571 2.80 22.36 13.37
C GLY A 571 1.91 21.94 14.54
N ASN A 572 0.69 22.47 14.65
CA ASN A 572 -0.24 22.14 15.72
C ASN A 572 -1.47 21.34 15.23
N ALA A 573 -2.08 20.57 16.15
CA ALA A 573 -3.17 19.66 15.82
C ALA A 573 -4.43 20.37 15.28
N GLN A 574 -4.72 21.58 15.78
CA GLN A 574 -5.90 22.35 15.38
C GLN A 574 -5.78 22.86 13.94
N GLY A 575 -4.60 23.36 13.55
CA GLY A 575 -4.34 23.81 12.18
C GLY A 575 -4.34 22.66 11.19
N ARG A 576 -3.78 21.49 11.56
CA ARG A 576 -3.89 20.25 10.75
C ARG A 576 -5.35 19.84 10.53
N ARG A 577 -6.14 19.79 11.60
CA ARG A 577 -7.57 19.44 11.53
C ARG A 577 -8.36 20.40 10.65
N SER A 578 -8.15 21.70 10.83
CA SER A 578 -8.86 22.74 10.07
C SER A 578 -8.51 22.72 8.58
N ALA A 579 -7.25 22.42 8.24
CA ALA A 579 -6.82 22.26 6.86
C ALA A 579 -7.44 21.00 6.22
N ALA A 580 -7.37 19.86 6.91
CA ALA A 580 -7.94 18.59 6.45
C ALA A 580 -9.47 18.70 6.22
N GLU A 581 -10.23 19.22 7.20
CA GLU A 581 -11.69 19.38 7.08
C GLU A 581 -12.13 20.26 5.90
N ARG A 582 -11.27 21.16 5.43
CA ARG A 582 -11.55 22.04 4.30
C ARG A 582 -11.21 21.37 2.97
N VAL A 583 -10.19 20.51 2.94
CA VAL A 583 -9.88 19.63 1.82
C VAL A 583 -10.98 18.57 1.66
N ASP A 584 -11.40 17.93 2.74
CA ASP A 584 -12.46 16.90 2.72
C ASP A 584 -13.77 17.46 2.15
N ARG A 585 -14.22 18.64 2.62
CA ARG A 585 -15.40 19.31 2.08
C ARG A 585 -15.31 19.62 0.59
N PHE A 586 -14.10 19.91 0.10
CA PHE A 586 -13.90 20.10 -1.33
C PHE A 586 -14.02 18.77 -2.08
N TYR A 587 -13.42 17.69 -1.58
CA TYR A 587 -13.51 16.37 -2.22
C TYR A 587 -14.94 15.84 -2.23
N GLU A 588 -15.70 16.01 -1.16
CA GLU A 588 -17.13 15.69 -1.12
C GLU A 588 -17.89 16.46 -2.21
N ARG A 589 -17.64 17.78 -2.31
CA ARG A 589 -18.31 18.62 -3.31
C ARG A 589 -17.90 18.25 -4.74
N ALA A 590 -16.65 17.88 -4.95
CA ALA A 590 -16.16 17.44 -6.24
C ALA A 590 -16.77 16.11 -6.67
N ALA A 591 -16.88 15.14 -5.75
CA ALA A 591 -17.54 13.87 -5.99
C ALA A 591 -19.02 14.07 -6.40
N GLU A 592 -19.73 14.97 -5.74
CA GLU A 592 -21.11 15.34 -6.13
C GLU A 592 -21.18 15.91 -7.55
N LEU A 593 -20.24 16.79 -7.94
CA LEU A 593 -20.21 17.39 -9.28
C LEU A 593 -19.92 16.34 -10.36
N ILE A 594 -18.95 15.45 -10.11
CA ILE A 594 -18.59 14.34 -11.00
C ILE A 594 -19.79 13.41 -11.18
N GLN A 595 -20.42 12.99 -10.08
CA GLN A 595 -21.58 12.11 -10.12
C GLN A 595 -22.79 12.78 -10.80
N SER A 596 -23.00 14.08 -10.58
CA SER A 596 -24.05 14.85 -11.25
C SER A 596 -23.80 14.92 -12.75
N ALA A 597 -22.56 15.18 -13.19
CA ALA A 597 -22.21 15.22 -14.61
C ALA A 597 -22.42 13.85 -15.26
N ARG A 598 -22.00 12.76 -14.61
CA ARG A 598 -22.25 11.39 -15.06
C ARG A 598 -23.74 11.09 -15.17
N SER A 599 -24.53 11.48 -14.17
CA SER A 599 -25.97 11.23 -14.15
C SER A 599 -26.73 12.02 -15.23
N ILE A 600 -26.32 13.27 -15.51
CA ILE A 600 -26.87 14.07 -16.60
C ILE A 600 -26.61 13.41 -17.95
N GLU A 601 -25.41 12.85 -18.13
CA GLU A 601 -25.02 12.24 -19.40
C GLU A 601 -25.68 10.86 -19.60
N VAL A 602 -25.76 10.05 -18.54
CA VAL A 602 -26.49 8.78 -18.54
C VAL A 602 -27.99 8.99 -18.76
N ALA A 603 -28.58 10.05 -18.18
CA ALA A 603 -30.00 10.37 -18.34
C ALA A 603 -30.35 10.92 -19.73
N ARG A 604 -29.38 11.48 -20.47
CA ARG A 604 -29.60 11.96 -21.85
C ARG A 604 -29.70 10.82 -22.86
N GLY A 605 -29.12 9.65 -22.57
CA GLY A 605 -29.10 8.50 -23.48
C GLY A 605 -28.27 8.74 -24.75
N PRO A 606 -27.95 7.68 -25.53
CA PRO A 606 -27.32 7.85 -26.83
C PRO A 606 -28.25 8.63 -27.77
N ASP A 607 -27.68 9.59 -28.50
CA ASP A 607 -28.42 10.44 -29.42
C ASP A 607 -29.08 9.60 -30.54
N PRO A 608 -30.43 9.58 -30.66
CA PRO A 608 -31.13 8.68 -31.58
C PRO A 608 -30.72 8.83 -33.05
N LEU A 609 -30.38 10.05 -33.49
CA LEU A 609 -29.96 10.31 -34.86
C LEU A 609 -28.54 9.81 -35.13
N VAL A 610 -27.63 10.02 -34.19
CA VAL A 610 -26.25 9.53 -34.30
C VAL A 610 -26.21 8.01 -34.20
N GLU A 611 -27.05 7.42 -33.37
CA GLU A 611 -27.23 5.96 -33.28
C GLU A 611 -27.80 5.39 -34.59
N ALA A 612 -28.78 6.05 -35.20
CA ALA A 612 -29.31 5.68 -36.51
C ALA A 612 -28.23 5.75 -37.60
N LEU A 613 -27.42 6.81 -37.64
CA LEU A 613 -26.29 6.95 -38.57
C LEU A 613 -25.24 5.84 -38.36
N GLY A 614 -24.88 5.55 -37.12
CA GLY A 614 -23.95 4.47 -36.78
C GLY A 614 -24.49 3.08 -37.13
N SER A 615 -25.80 2.88 -36.98
CA SER A 615 -26.47 1.62 -37.35
C SER A 615 -26.53 1.44 -38.87
N LEU A 616 -26.83 2.51 -39.63
CA LEU A 616 -26.76 2.49 -41.10
C LEU A 616 -25.35 2.13 -41.58
N ALA A 617 -24.32 2.75 -40.99
CA ALA A 617 -22.91 2.48 -41.32
C ALA A 617 -22.51 1.03 -41.03
N ARG A 618 -22.88 0.48 -39.86
CA ARG A 618 -22.62 -0.92 -39.50
C ARG A 618 -23.31 -1.90 -40.43
N VAL A 619 -24.60 -1.69 -40.72
CA VAL A 619 -25.36 -2.55 -41.64
C VAL A 619 -24.74 -2.50 -43.03
N HIS A 620 -24.44 -1.31 -43.55
CA HIS A 620 -23.79 -1.14 -44.83
C HIS A 620 -22.41 -1.82 -44.90
N ALA A 621 -21.58 -1.70 -43.86
CA ALA A 621 -20.27 -2.37 -43.81
C ALA A 621 -20.39 -3.90 -43.82
N SER A 622 -21.43 -4.46 -43.18
CA SER A 622 -21.64 -5.91 -43.10
C SER A 622 -22.33 -6.51 -44.33
N GLN A 623 -23.24 -5.78 -44.98
CA GLN A 623 -24.12 -6.29 -46.03
C GLN A 623 -23.90 -5.64 -47.41
N GLY A 624 -23.08 -4.58 -47.49
CA GLY A 624 -22.81 -3.83 -48.72
C GLY A 624 -23.99 -2.97 -49.22
N SER A 625 -25.13 -3.01 -48.54
CA SER A 625 -26.30 -2.18 -48.83
C SER A 625 -27.10 -1.95 -47.54
N VAL A 626 -27.88 -0.88 -47.50
CA VAL A 626 -28.76 -0.58 -46.37
C VAL A 626 -30.02 0.09 -46.89
N ALA A 627 -31.17 -0.22 -46.29
CA ALA A 627 -32.45 0.38 -46.62
C ALA A 627 -33.28 0.58 -45.35
N PHE A 628 -34.14 1.60 -45.36
CA PHE A 628 -35.14 1.80 -44.32
C PHE A 628 -36.28 0.78 -44.49
N ARG A 629 -37.00 0.45 -43.41
CA ARG A 629 -38.10 -0.53 -43.52
C ARG A 629 -39.26 0.01 -44.37
N ASN A 630 -39.43 1.33 -44.42
CA ASN A 630 -40.45 2.00 -45.20
C ASN A 630 -40.09 3.46 -45.48
N GLU A 631 -40.86 4.07 -46.37
CA GLU A 631 -40.64 5.43 -46.84
C GLU A 631 -40.92 6.51 -45.79
N ASN A 632 -41.76 6.22 -44.78
CA ASN A 632 -42.03 7.15 -43.70
C ASN A 632 -40.81 7.28 -42.79
N GLN A 633 -40.15 6.17 -42.44
CA GLN A 633 -38.90 6.20 -41.66
C GLN A 633 -37.78 6.93 -42.39
N ALA A 634 -37.65 6.72 -43.71
CA ALA A 634 -36.68 7.46 -44.51
C ALA A 634 -36.99 8.97 -44.52
N ARG A 635 -38.27 9.37 -44.61
CA ARG A 635 -38.68 10.77 -44.55
C ARG A 635 -38.40 11.39 -43.18
N ASP A 636 -38.76 10.72 -42.10
CA ASP A 636 -38.57 11.22 -40.73
C ASP A 636 -37.07 11.42 -40.45
N PHE A 637 -36.24 10.43 -40.83
CA PHE A 637 -34.78 10.55 -40.77
C PHE A 637 -34.23 11.71 -41.61
N ALA A 638 -34.74 11.91 -42.82
CA ALA A 638 -34.31 13.00 -43.69
C ALA A 638 -34.65 14.39 -43.11
N GLU A 639 -35.81 14.55 -42.49
CA GLU A 639 -36.19 15.80 -41.83
C GLU A 639 -35.32 16.07 -40.59
N GLU A 640 -35.05 15.04 -39.78
CA GLU A 640 -34.18 15.15 -38.61
C GLU A 640 -32.73 15.52 -38.99
N MET A 641 -32.22 14.94 -40.08
CA MET A 641 -30.92 15.32 -40.65
C MET A 641 -30.88 16.80 -41.08
N LYS A 642 -31.94 17.29 -41.74
CA LYS A 642 -32.02 18.70 -42.18
C LYS A 642 -32.13 19.66 -41.00
N GLU A 643 -32.88 19.31 -39.98
CA GLU A 643 -33.06 20.12 -38.78
C GLU A 643 -31.74 20.30 -38.03
N ARG A 644 -30.94 19.22 -37.90
CA ARG A 644 -29.71 19.23 -37.13
C ARG A 644 -28.48 19.75 -37.87
N TYR A 645 -28.33 19.36 -39.13
CA TYR A 645 -27.12 19.60 -39.93
C TYR A 645 -27.34 20.58 -41.10
N GLY A 646 -28.57 21.08 -41.25
CA GLY A 646 -28.95 22.07 -42.26
C GLY A 646 -29.62 21.45 -43.49
N ALA A 647 -30.46 22.25 -44.16
CA ALA A 647 -31.30 21.81 -45.27
C ALA A 647 -30.55 21.21 -46.48
N SER A 648 -29.25 21.48 -46.62
CA SER A 648 -28.40 20.96 -47.69
C SER A 648 -27.65 19.67 -47.34
N VAL A 649 -27.70 19.18 -46.10
CA VAL A 649 -26.81 18.11 -45.61
C VAL A 649 -26.82 16.85 -46.47
N LEU A 650 -28.00 16.40 -46.93
CA LEU A 650 -28.10 15.18 -47.75
C LEU A 650 -27.50 15.38 -49.16
N LYS A 651 -27.58 16.60 -49.70
CA LYS A 651 -26.93 16.96 -50.97
C LYS A 651 -25.42 17.13 -50.82
N ASP A 652 -25.00 17.65 -49.67
CA ASP A 652 -23.58 17.79 -49.33
C ASP A 652 -22.92 16.43 -49.14
N ILE A 653 -23.58 15.51 -48.43
CA ILE A 653 -23.19 14.10 -48.30
C ILE A 653 -23.08 13.45 -49.68
N ALA A 654 -24.08 13.63 -50.56
CA ALA A 654 -24.03 13.10 -51.93
C ALA A 654 -22.93 13.73 -52.81
N ALA A 655 -22.40 14.90 -52.42
CA ALA A 655 -21.25 15.54 -53.04
C ALA A 655 -19.90 15.09 -52.44
N GLY A 656 -19.91 14.25 -51.40
CA GLY A 656 -18.73 13.81 -50.66
C GLY A 656 -18.30 14.76 -49.54
N ARG A 657 -19.10 15.80 -49.24
CA ARG A 657 -18.85 16.75 -48.15
C ARG A 657 -19.53 16.26 -46.88
N THR A 658 -18.74 15.87 -45.88
CA THR A 658 -19.20 15.29 -44.61
C THR A 658 -19.00 16.22 -43.41
N GLU A 659 -18.52 17.44 -43.65
CA GLU A 659 -18.08 18.42 -42.66
C GLU A 659 -19.22 18.84 -41.73
N ALA A 660 -20.46 18.85 -42.23
CA ALA A 660 -21.64 19.11 -41.41
C ALA A 660 -21.82 18.08 -40.29
N LEU A 661 -21.41 16.82 -40.52
CA LEU A 661 -21.48 15.75 -39.51
C LEU A 661 -20.37 15.86 -38.45
N ALA A 662 -19.34 16.69 -38.66
CA ALA A 662 -18.24 16.86 -37.71
C ALA A 662 -18.69 17.44 -36.36
N LYS A 663 -19.87 18.08 -36.34
CA LYS A 663 -20.52 18.57 -35.13
C LYS A 663 -20.78 17.45 -34.11
N ASP A 664 -21.16 16.27 -34.59
CA ASP A 664 -21.58 15.14 -33.76
C ASP A 664 -20.70 13.89 -33.94
N VAL A 665 -19.91 13.81 -35.02
CA VAL A 665 -19.01 12.70 -35.34
C VAL A 665 -17.62 13.25 -35.69
N PRO A 666 -16.69 13.34 -34.71
CA PRO A 666 -15.38 13.95 -34.91
C PRO A 666 -14.43 13.16 -35.83
N ASP A 667 -14.56 11.83 -35.86
CA ASP A 667 -13.71 10.95 -36.67
C ASP A 667 -14.02 11.08 -38.18
N PRO A 668 -13.07 11.50 -39.02
CA PRO A 668 -13.27 11.60 -40.47
C PRO A 668 -13.59 10.27 -41.16
N ALA A 669 -13.09 9.14 -40.66
CA ALA A 669 -13.35 7.83 -41.24
C ALA A 669 -14.78 7.38 -40.97
N ALA A 670 -15.27 7.51 -39.73
CA ALA A 670 -16.65 7.26 -39.34
C ALA A 670 -17.63 8.14 -40.12
N ARG A 671 -17.34 9.44 -40.29
CA ARG A 671 -18.16 10.34 -41.12
C ARG A 671 -18.28 9.86 -42.55
N ALA A 672 -17.18 9.41 -43.15
CA ALA A 672 -17.18 8.87 -44.51
C ALA A 672 -18.01 7.58 -44.61
N ALA A 673 -17.88 6.66 -43.64
CA ALA A 673 -18.66 5.43 -43.60
C ALA A 673 -20.17 5.69 -43.46
N MET A 674 -20.56 6.61 -42.59
CA MET A 674 -21.96 7.04 -42.43
C MET A 674 -22.50 7.70 -43.70
N ALA A 675 -21.70 8.55 -44.35
CA ALA A 675 -22.08 9.20 -45.60
C ALA A 675 -22.34 8.20 -46.73
N VAL A 676 -21.49 7.17 -46.88
CA VAL A 676 -21.70 6.11 -47.87
C VAL A 676 -22.99 5.33 -47.57
N ALA A 677 -23.25 5.02 -46.29
CA ALA A 677 -24.46 4.30 -45.90
C ALA A 677 -25.75 5.10 -46.19
N VAL A 678 -25.74 6.41 -45.93
CA VAL A 678 -26.89 7.31 -46.25
C VAL A 678 -27.13 7.37 -47.76
N VAL A 679 -26.07 7.46 -48.57
CA VAL A 679 -26.18 7.44 -50.04
C VAL A 679 -26.68 6.08 -50.54
N SER A 680 -26.25 4.98 -49.92
CA SER A 680 -26.70 3.62 -50.24
C SER A 680 -28.21 3.46 -49.96
N ALA A 681 -28.70 3.96 -48.81
CA ALA A 681 -30.12 3.98 -48.49
C ALA A 681 -30.96 4.82 -49.47
N ALA A 682 -30.40 5.89 -50.03
CA ALA A 682 -31.10 6.78 -50.95
C ALA A 682 -31.39 6.15 -52.32
N LYS A 683 -30.78 5.00 -52.64
CA LYS A 683 -31.07 4.23 -53.86
C LYS A 683 -32.49 3.63 -53.82
N GLU A 684 -32.93 3.20 -52.63
CA GLU A 684 -34.23 2.56 -52.41
C GLU A 684 -35.29 3.53 -51.86
N HIS A 685 -34.86 4.69 -51.33
CA HIS A 685 -35.75 5.66 -50.66
C HIS A 685 -35.63 7.09 -51.20
N PRO A 686 -36.48 7.48 -52.16
CA PRO A 686 -36.50 8.84 -52.71
C PRO A 686 -36.76 9.95 -51.68
N SER A 687 -37.39 9.64 -50.55
CA SER A 687 -37.65 10.61 -49.47
C SER A 687 -36.40 11.12 -48.76
N LEU A 688 -35.23 10.49 -49.00
CA LEU A 688 -33.93 11.05 -48.60
C LEU A 688 -33.49 12.23 -49.48
N GLY A 689 -34.30 12.64 -50.46
CA GLY A 689 -34.06 13.86 -51.25
C GLY A 689 -33.02 13.71 -52.36
N LEU A 690 -32.67 12.47 -52.71
CA LEU A 690 -31.86 12.09 -53.87
C LEU A 690 -32.65 11.11 -54.71
N SER A 691 -32.58 11.24 -56.04
CA SER A 691 -33.06 10.19 -56.94
C SER A 691 -32.11 9.00 -56.94
N ALA A 692 -32.61 7.81 -57.30
CA ALA A 692 -31.78 6.60 -57.40
C ALA A 692 -30.56 6.80 -58.32
N HIS A 693 -30.71 7.56 -59.42
CA HIS A 693 -29.61 7.89 -60.32
C HIS A 693 -28.58 8.83 -59.65
N GLU A 694 -29.02 9.82 -58.88
CA GLU A 694 -28.13 10.72 -58.15
C GLU A 694 -27.35 9.99 -57.05
N ALA A 695 -28.02 9.07 -56.34
CA ALA A 695 -27.42 8.22 -55.31
C ALA A 695 -26.36 7.28 -55.91
N GLU A 696 -26.64 6.61 -57.03
CA GLU A 696 -25.68 5.75 -57.71
C GLU A 696 -24.47 6.55 -58.24
N ALA A 697 -24.70 7.76 -58.76
CA ALA A 697 -23.63 8.65 -59.18
C ALA A 697 -22.78 9.15 -58.00
N ALA A 698 -23.37 9.33 -56.81
CA ALA A 698 -22.68 9.71 -55.59
C ALA A 698 -21.84 8.57 -55.03
N GLU A 699 -22.38 7.35 -54.99
CA GLU A 699 -21.68 6.14 -54.53
C GLU A 699 -20.41 5.88 -55.37
N ARG A 700 -20.52 5.92 -56.71
CA ARG A 700 -19.37 5.75 -57.61
C ARG A 700 -18.29 6.83 -57.39
N ARG A 701 -18.69 8.07 -57.08
CA ARG A 701 -17.76 9.16 -56.75
C ARG A 701 -17.05 8.92 -55.42
N MET A 702 -17.77 8.47 -54.40
CA MET A 702 -17.21 8.16 -53.07
C MET A 702 -16.22 6.99 -53.14
N VAL A 703 -16.52 5.94 -53.91
CA VAL A 703 -15.60 4.81 -54.14
C VAL A 703 -14.32 5.29 -54.86
N ALA A 704 -14.45 6.15 -55.88
CA ALA A 704 -13.31 6.71 -56.58
C ALA A 704 -12.45 7.63 -55.69
N GLN A 705 -13.07 8.40 -54.78
CA GLN A 705 -12.37 9.25 -53.80
C GLN A 705 -11.67 8.43 -52.71
N ALA A 706 -12.27 7.33 -52.26
CA ALA A 706 -11.65 6.41 -51.31
C ALA A 706 -10.41 5.73 -51.94
N ALA A 707 -10.47 5.35 -53.22
CA ALA A 707 -9.36 4.76 -53.95
C ALA A 707 -8.21 5.74 -54.28
N SER A 708 -8.45 7.05 -54.19
CA SER A 708 -7.46 8.11 -54.49
C SER A 708 -6.84 8.77 -53.25
N ARG A 709 -7.19 8.32 -52.03
CA ARG A 709 -6.53 8.72 -50.78
C ARG A 709 -5.26 7.87 -50.57
N PRO A 710 -4.05 8.47 -50.46
CA PRO A 710 -2.84 7.73 -50.10
C PRO A 710 -2.90 7.25 -48.63
N PRO A 711 -2.27 6.12 -48.28
CA PRO A 711 -2.20 5.66 -46.89
C PRO A 711 -1.52 6.70 -45.98
N GLU A 712 -2.05 6.88 -44.77
CA GLU A 712 -1.68 7.96 -43.83
C GLU A 712 -0.20 7.99 -43.40
N HIS A 713 0.56 6.91 -43.61
CA HIS A 713 2.00 6.87 -43.35
C HIS A 713 2.84 7.78 -44.26
N ALA A 714 2.29 8.33 -45.35
CA ALA A 714 3.04 9.20 -46.27
C ALA A 714 2.96 10.70 -45.94
N ARG A 715 2.05 11.14 -45.05
CA ARG A 715 1.88 12.57 -44.73
C ARG A 715 2.83 13.08 -43.64
N ALA A 716 3.36 12.20 -42.79
CA ALA A 716 4.31 12.59 -41.74
C ALA A 716 5.67 13.09 -42.28
N HIS A 717 6.03 12.76 -43.52
CA HIS A 717 7.34 13.12 -44.09
C HIS A 717 7.37 14.36 -45.00
N ALA A 718 6.25 15.08 -45.14
CA ALA A 718 6.17 16.23 -46.05
C ALA A 718 6.32 17.60 -45.37
N HIS A 719 6.22 17.68 -44.04
CA HIS A 719 6.30 18.97 -43.32
C HIS A 719 7.69 19.36 -42.82
N ASP A 720 8.69 18.48 -42.90
CA ASP A 720 10.01 18.70 -42.30
C ASP A 720 11.12 19.14 -43.30
N ARG A 721 10.74 19.74 -44.44
CA ARG A 721 11.72 20.20 -45.45
C ARG A 721 11.61 21.67 -45.86
N ASN A 722 10.82 22.49 -45.17
CA ASN A 722 10.60 23.88 -45.59
C ASN A 722 10.77 24.93 -44.47
N GLN A 723 11.45 24.62 -43.36
CA GLN A 723 11.79 25.62 -42.34
C GLN A 723 13.27 26.02 -42.26
N ASP A 724 14.12 25.53 -43.16
CA ASP A 724 15.47 26.07 -43.37
C ASP A 724 15.54 26.90 -44.65
N ARG A 725 14.85 28.05 -44.66
CA ARG A 725 15.23 29.21 -45.47
C ARG A 725 14.43 30.45 -45.07
N GLU A 726 15.21 31.44 -44.65
CA GLU A 726 14.91 32.88 -44.57
C GLU A 726 14.45 33.44 -43.21
N PHE A 727 15.44 34.10 -42.58
CA PHE A 727 15.44 35.14 -41.53
C PHE A 727 15.22 34.75 -40.06
#